data_AF-A0A2V2R6R3-F1
#
_entry.id   AF-A0A2V2R6R3-F1
#
_cell.length_a   1.000
_cell.length_b   1.000
_cell.length_c   1.000
_cell.angle_alpha   90.00
_cell.angle_beta   90.00
_cell.angle_gamma   90.00
#
_symmetry.space_group_name_H-M   'P 1'
#
loop_
_entity.id
_entity.type
_entity.pdbx_description
1 polymer ?
#
loop_
_entity_poly.entity_id
_entity_poly.type
_entity_poly.pdbx_seq_one_letter_code
_entity_poly.pdbx_strand_id
1 'polypeptide(L)'
;MTEVIAAFMEESNIRWGEIIGGLLIIGCSAALVVSLWAQIAQIPVLKFLIFTTVTASLFGIGLYTEHRWKLPTTSHGVLTIATLLVPLNFLAIAAVSAGSLPPDALVIVSELVAPAVFLCLVYFAGRVLTPQWPHLLTAGVLGSSIGQLLVRHLATPDAQPLLLFALGTFPILCYVVSIAWILRQSVAHELDESRTSSIFITLGAMTFAAVLPFGLLLYKSGPVGMSLMYLAPLISVGGLPLLALGTIIWRRVTARELVSRRIAGTTLAILGTLIVLSGMVLAWPNPAGIVPAALLNFAVFTALALFLDIPAAHFIASICLALSFLVFFHVIAGHVSWANLRVTSLLDICLSGSSAQALALTVVLFVAVSEWLRKRKRELDSRAYRYSAVLLFSTAAVIWWRNEFPSASGVRTVQVVIVSLCLSGLVWLLLELRARKLDAAEVNTEFSFHSATALVSLIVVALMMFVRTIVASFENSFSGPYPIDWFTVGSVFLLCVACLWDRQAKQSLPELYIATLLLTALALEQYHLSRNRFIWAGAIILAVFALTASAMWHWREDVMRWTDNLRIPRRIDTNVTHLPWLIELNIGTVTVLTLIAYGINLAFLEGDLRLTAAIAVVLQFATFALLTEGSYRPHFQRMSIAIGLIGIVLMGWAWLIPGSTGTWLNRAVILMVEMFCLTGIYSLVLDKALQKTPDWTNAVQDCMPWMLVAGGFALAFTLCTELYYQINFGAVRINPVSLVAIGITLLTATVVCLLFLWSPRHDPLKLSDAGRMKYVYGAEVLLALFIVHLRLTMPWLFTGFFDDYWPFVIMAIAYLGVIASEALRRRKLLVLARPIERTGAFLPLLPVLGFWVAQSRVDYSVLLFLVGGVYGGLSILRRSFMFGLLAAVAGNTGLWYLLHRTQNYGFLQHPQLWLIPVALSILIAGYLNREQLSEEQMTSLRYFSLLMIYASSTADIFVNGVADSPWLPLILAGLSLCGIFAGISFRVRGLLLLGSVFLLLSIVTMIYYASVNLGWTWLWYVAGIVTGATIIFMFAVFEKKRSEVLRLVDGFKEWDS
;
A
#
# COMPACT_ATOMS: atom_id res chain seq x y z
N MET A 1 -12.95 -28.52 -5.55
CA MET A 1 -12.47 -29.26 -4.35
C MET A 1 -11.27 -30.16 -4.68
N THR A 2 -11.28 -30.90 -5.79
CA THR A 2 -10.13 -31.72 -6.25
C THR A 2 -8.87 -30.89 -6.52
N GLU A 3 -8.99 -29.70 -7.12
CA GLU A 3 -7.85 -28.78 -7.34
C GLU A 3 -7.28 -28.22 -6.03
N VAL A 4 -8.15 -27.97 -5.03
CA VAL A 4 -7.74 -27.48 -3.71
C VAL A 4 -6.99 -28.58 -2.95
N ILE A 5 -7.47 -29.82 -3.01
CA ILE A 5 -6.80 -30.97 -2.40
C ILE A 5 -5.49 -31.27 -3.14
N ALA A 6 -5.45 -31.16 -4.47
CA ALA A 6 -4.23 -31.36 -5.25
C ALA A 6 -3.16 -30.28 -5.00
N ALA A 7 -3.55 -29.00 -4.91
CA ALA A 7 -2.66 -27.89 -4.56
C ALA A 7 -2.13 -28.01 -3.12
N PHE A 8 -2.96 -28.51 -2.19
CA PHE A 8 -2.55 -28.81 -0.82
C PHE A 8 -1.50 -29.94 -0.73
N MET A 9 -1.34 -30.74 -1.80
CA MET A 9 -0.41 -31.88 -1.87
C MET A 9 0.92 -31.57 -2.60
N GLU A 10 1.26 -30.29 -2.82
CA GLU A 10 2.56 -29.88 -3.37
C GLU A 10 3.71 -29.94 -2.33
N GLU A 11 4.93 -30.25 -2.78
CA GLU A 11 6.10 -30.43 -1.91
C GLU A 11 6.46 -29.18 -1.10
N SER A 12 6.20 -27.99 -1.65
CA SER A 12 6.34 -26.69 -0.97
C SER A 12 5.38 -26.55 0.23
N ASN A 13 4.14 -27.03 0.08
CA ASN A 13 3.09 -26.93 1.09
C ASN A 13 3.26 -27.98 2.20
N ILE A 14 3.86 -29.14 1.89
CA ILE A 14 4.29 -30.13 2.88
C ILE A 14 5.35 -29.52 3.82
N ARG A 15 6.37 -28.81 3.28
CA ARG A 15 7.39 -28.13 4.11
C ARG A 15 6.81 -27.05 5.03
N TRP A 16 5.82 -26.28 4.56
CA TRP A 16 5.12 -25.31 5.41
C TRP A 16 4.27 -25.98 6.48
N GLY A 17 3.57 -27.06 6.15
CA GLY A 17 2.81 -27.87 7.11
C GLY A 17 3.69 -28.44 8.23
N GLU A 18 4.90 -28.90 7.90
CA GLU A 18 5.90 -29.37 8.85
C GLU A 18 6.46 -28.25 9.73
N ILE A 19 6.71 -27.06 9.18
CA ILE A 19 7.15 -25.88 9.94
C ILE A 19 6.05 -25.41 10.91
N ILE A 20 4.79 -25.37 10.46
CA ILE A 20 3.64 -24.96 11.29
C ILE A 20 3.38 -26.00 12.38
N GLY A 21 3.38 -27.29 12.03
CA GLY A 21 3.26 -28.38 12.99
C GLY A 21 4.39 -28.36 14.03
N GLY A 22 5.63 -28.14 13.57
CA GLY A 22 6.80 -27.99 14.43
C GLY A 22 6.69 -26.79 15.38
N LEU A 23 6.29 -25.62 14.88
CA LEU A 23 6.06 -24.42 15.70
C LEU A 23 4.90 -24.60 16.70
N LEU A 24 3.84 -25.31 16.34
CA LEU A 24 2.69 -25.57 17.21
C LEU A 24 3.04 -26.56 18.33
N ILE A 25 3.85 -27.58 18.03
CA ILE A 25 4.42 -28.47 19.05
C ILE A 25 5.38 -27.69 19.95
N ILE A 26 6.29 -26.87 19.40
CA ILE A 26 7.24 -26.06 20.17
C ILE A 26 6.49 -25.06 21.06
N GLY A 27 5.49 -24.35 20.54
CA GLY A 27 4.72 -23.33 21.25
C GLY A 27 3.82 -23.92 22.34
N CYS A 28 3.04 -24.96 22.04
CA CYS A 28 2.17 -25.62 23.01
C CYS A 28 2.98 -26.37 24.09
N SER A 29 4.15 -26.94 23.74
CA SER A 29 5.04 -27.58 24.72
C SER A 29 5.75 -26.53 25.59
N ALA A 30 6.19 -25.41 25.04
CA ALA A 30 6.75 -24.30 25.81
C ALA A 30 5.71 -23.69 26.76
N ALA A 31 4.47 -23.48 26.30
CA ALA A 31 3.37 -22.99 27.15
C ALA A 31 3.03 -23.99 28.27
N LEU A 32 3.00 -25.29 27.97
CA LEU A 32 2.79 -26.36 28.95
C LEU A 32 3.93 -26.36 30.00
N VAL A 33 5.18 -26.28 29.56
CA VAL A 33 6.36 -26.28 30.43
C VAL A 33 6.46 -25.00 31.27
N VAL A 34 6.13 -23.83 30.71
CA VAL A 34 6.05 -22.55 31.44
C VAL A 34 4.93 -22.59 32.48
N SER A 35 3.77 -23.16 32.14
CA SER A 35 2.65 -23.30 33.08
C SER A 35 2.94 -24.26 34.24
N LEU A 36 3.90 -25.18 34.07
CA LEU A 36 4.35 -26.16 35.07
C LEU A 36 5.74 -25.81 35.67
N TRP A 37 6.32 -24.66 35.30
CA TRP A 37 7.73 -24.30 35.55
C TRP A 37 8.10 -24.21 37.03
N ALA A 38 7.17 -23.76 37.88
CA ALA A 38 7.36 -23.66 39.31
C ALA A 38 7.50 -25.03 40.01
N GLN A 39 6.90 -26.08 39.44
CA GLN A 39 6.93 -27.44 40.00
C GLN A 39 8.20 -28.22 39.59
N ILE A 40 8.80 -27.88 38.43
CA ILE A 40 10.00 -28.57 37.88
C ILE A 40 11.32 -27.96 38.41
N ALA A 41 11.28 -26.79 39.04
CA ALA A 41 12.47 -26.03 39.46
C ALA A 41 13.31 -26.66 40.59
N GLN A 42 12.83 -27.74 41.23
CA GLN A 42 13.46 -28.34 42.42
C GLN A 42 14.69 -29.23 42.13
N ILE A 43 14.99 -29.59 40.87
CA ILE A 43 16.12 -30.48 40.52
C ILE A 43 16.94 -29.92 39.32
N PRO A 44 18.16 -29.36 39.53
CA PRO A 44 18.97 -28.73 38.47
C PRO A 44 19.38 -29.68 37.33
N VAL A 45 19.71 -30.93 37.66
CA VAL A 45 20.16 -31.96 36.70
C VAL A 45 19.04 -32.37 35.73
N LEU A 46 17.79 -32.32 36.18
CA LEU A 46 16.61 -32.69 35.37
C LEU A 46 16.41 -31.72 34.20
N LYS A 47 16.75 -30.43 34.36
CA LYS A 47 16.66 -29.43 33.29
C LYS A 47 17.61 -29.78 32.14
N PHE A 48 18.88 -30.06 32.46
CA PHE A 48 19.90 -30.44 31.48
C PHE A 48 19.55 -31.75 30.75
N LEU A 49 19.07 -32.75 31.48
CA LEU A 49 18.70 -34.04 30.92
C LEU A 49 17.53 -33.89 29.94
N ILE A 50 16.49 -33.15 30.30
CA ILE A 50 15.30 -32.95 29.44
C ILE A 50 15.69 -32.27 28.12
N PHE A 51 16.42 -31.15 28.15
CA PHE A 51 16.80 -30.43 26.92
C PHE A 51 17.72 -31.25 26.01
N THR A 52 18.70 -31.96 26.60
CA THR A 52 19.62 -32.81 25.85
C THR A 52 18.91 -34.04 25.26
N THR A 53 18.02 -34.68 26.03
CA THR A 53 17.24 -35.84 25.57
C THR A 53 16.26 -35.45 24.46
N VAL A 54 15.52 -34.34 24.59
CA VAL A 54 14.60 -33.87 23.54
C VAL A 54 15.36 -33.58 22.25
N THR A 55 16.49 -32.88 22.35
CA THR A 55 17.32 -32.58 21.17
C THR A 55 17.88 -33.85 20.53
N ALA A 56 18.36 -34.81 21.33
CA ALA A 56 18.84 -36.10 20.85
C ALA A 56 17.72 -36.95 20.21
N SER A 57 16.50 -36.92 20.76
CA SER A 57 15.32 -37.58 20.19
C SER A 57 14.95 -37.00 18.83
N LEU A 58 15.03 -35.67 18.66
CA LEU A 58 14.79 -35.04 17.35
C LEU A 58 15.85 -35.44 16.32
N PHE A 59 17.14 -35.49 16.69
CA PHE A 59 18.18 -36.06 15.82
C PHE A 59 17.89 -37.52 15.47
N GLY A 60 17.44 -38.33 16.44
CA GLY A 60 17.05 -39.72 16.22
C GLY A 60 15.88 -39.88 15.25
N ILE A 61 14.83 -39.08 15.40
CA ILE A 61 13.65 -39.08 14.51
C ILE A 61 14.05 -38.65 13.10
N GLY A 62 14.84 -37.58 12.95
CA GLY A 62 15.35 -37.14 11.65
C GLY A 62 16.19 -38.20 10.94
N LEU A 63 17.14 -38.82 11.65
CA LEU A 63 17.95 -39.90 11.08
C LEU A 63 17.15 -41.16 10.77
N TYR A 64 16.14 -41.49 11.58
CA TYR A 64 15.27 -42.65 11.36
C TYR A 64 14.37 -42.45 10.13
N THR A 65 13.77 -41.27 9.99
CA THR A 65 12.93 -40.91 8.84
C THR A 65 13.73 -40.93 7.53
N GLU A 66 14.99 -40.47 7.55
CA GLU A 66 15.92 -40.59 6.42
C GLU A 66 16.18 -42.05 6.03
N HIS A 67 16.66 -42.87 6.98
CA HIS A 67 17.22 -44.18 6.65
C HIS A 67 16.17 -45.28 6.52
N ARG A 68 15.07 -45.22 7.28
CA ARG A 68 14.05 -46.28 7.32
C ARG A 68 12.81 -45.92 6.53
N TRP A 69 12.35 -44.67 6.57
CA TRP A 69 11.13 -44.24 5.88
C TRP A 69 11.40 -43.61 4.51
N LYS A 70 12.65 -43.23 4.22
CA LYS A 70 13.09 -42.63 2.94
C LYS A 70 12.28 -41.38 2.59
N LEU A 71 12.04 -40.52 3.58
CA LEU A 71 11.32 -39.24 3.44
C LEU A 71 12.34 -38.08 3.56
N PRO A 72 13.02 -37.70 2.45
CA PRO A 72 14.16 -36.79 2.51
C PRO A 72 13.76 -35.35 2.91
N THR A 73 12.56 -34.91 2.53
CA THR A 73 12.04 -33.57 2.86
C THR A 73 11.80 -33.39 4.36
N THR A 74 11.05 -34.32 4.96
CA THR A 74 10.74 -34.33 6.39
C THR A 74 11.99 -34.49 7.24
N SER A 75 12.88 -35.40 6.83
CA SER A 75 14.17 -35.64 7.50
C SER A 75 15.05 -34.39 7.52
N HIS A 76 15.24 -33.72 6.38
CA HIS A 76 16.05 -32.51 6.28
C HIS A 76 15.50 -31.36 7.15
N GLY A 77 14.17 -31.22 7.21
CA GLY A 77 13.51 -30.25 8.10
C GLY A 77 13.81 -30.52 9.58
N VAL A 78 13.58 -31.76 10.04
CA VAL A 78 13.80 -32.16 11.43
C VAL A 78 15.28 -32.05 11.84
N LEU A 79 16.22 -32.47 10.99
CA LEU A 79 17.66 -32.41 11.27
C LEU A 79 18.21 -30.98 11.31
N THR A 80 17.66 -30.08 10.49
CA THR A 80 18.04 -28.65 10.52
C THR A 80 17.58 -28.01 11.83
N ILE A 81 16.35 -28.27 12.26
CA ILE A 81 15.81 -27.80 13.55
C ILE A 81 16.68 -28.33 14.70
N ALA A 82 17.01 -29.62 14.70
CA ALA A 82 17.86 -30.23 15.71
C ALA A 82 19.26 -29.59 15.77
N THR A 83 19.85 -29.23 14.63
CA THR A 83 21.16 -28.56 14.54
C THR A 83 21.13 -27.15 15.12
N LEU A 84 20.05 -26.38 14.91
CA LEU A 84 19.88 -25.04 15.48
C LEU A 84 19.61 -25.07 17.00
N LEU A 85 19.07 -26.18 17.54
CA LEU A 85 18.90 -26.35 18.98
C LEU A 85 20.22 -26.55 19.73
N VAL A 86 21.28 -27.01 19.06
CA VAL A 86 22.57 -27.28 19.72
C VAL A 86 23.18 -26.01 20.33
N PRO A 87 23.39 -24.89 19.62
CA PRO A 87 23.88 -23.65 20.22
C PRO A 87 23.00 -23.11 21.36
N LEU A 88 21.68 -23.35 21.31
CA LEU A 88 20.75 -22.97 22.39
C LEU A 88 20.90 -23.86 23.63
N ASN A 89 21.21 -25.15 23.46
CA ASN A 89 21.52 -26.02 24.60
C ASN A 89 22.80 -25.54 25.31
N PHE A 90 23.82 -25.11 24.57
CA PHE A 90 25.02 -24.49 25.17
C PHE A 90 24.68 -23.21 25.93
N LEU A 91 23.76 -22.39 25.41
CA LEU A 91 23.30 -21.18 26.10
C LEU A 91 22.52 -21.52 27.38
N ALA A 92 21.64 -22.53 27.32
CA ALA A 92 20.89 -23.02 28.45
C ALA A 92 21.81 -23.58 29.54
N ILE A 93 22.84 -24.35 29.16
CA ILE A 93 23.90 -24.82 30.08
C ILE A 93 24.65 -23.63 30.69
N ALA A 94 24.94 -22.59 29.90
CA ALA A 94 25.61 -21.40 30.39
C ALA A 94 24.75 -20.57 31.36
N ALA A 95 23.43 -20.56 31.19
CA ALA A 95 22.47 -19.77 31.98
C ALA A 95 21.95 -20.50 33.23
N VAL A 96 21.67 -21.81 33.16
CA VAL A 96 21.08 -22.61 34.25
C VAL A 96 22.04 -22.78 35.44
N SER A 97 23.35 -22.73 35.19
CA SER A 97 24.39 -22.92 36.21
C SER A 97 24.94 -21.60 36.81
N ALA A 98 24.24 -20.47 36.61
CA ALA A 98 24.71 -19.15 37.06
C ALA A 98 24.66 -18.91 38.58
N GLY A 99 24.15 -19.87 39.38
CA GLY A 99 23.87 -19.69 40.81
C GLY A 99 24.69 -20.53 41.81
N SER A 100 25.61 -21.41 41.38
CA SER A 100 26.37 -22.29 42.28
C SER A 100 27.89 -22.15 42.12
N LEU A 101 28.53 -21.48 43.08
CA LEU A 101 29.99 -21.46 43.26
C LEU A 101 30.33 -21.99 44.66
N PRO A 102 31.22 -22.99 44.80
CA PRO A 102 31.95 -23.68 43.73
C PRO A 102 31.03 -24.55 42.85
N PRO A 103 31.35 -24.72 41.54
CA PRO A 103 30.57 -25.54 40.63
C PRO A 103 30.60 -27.00 41.07
N ASP A 104 29.41 -27.59 41.22
CA ASP A 104 29.24 -28.98 41.61
C ASP A 104 29.93 -29.91 40.58
N ALA A 105 30.61 -30.96 41.02
CA ALA A 105 31.40 -31.83 40.13
C ALA A 105 30.56 -32.42 38.99
N LEU A 106 29.26 -32.61 39.24
CA LEU A 106 28.25 -33.08 38.30
C LEU A 106 27.98 -32.09 37.15
N VAL A 107 28.08 -30.78 37.40
CA VAL A 107 27.91 -29.73 36.40
C VAL A 107 29.11 -29.70 35.43
N ILE A 108 30.33 -29.85 35.95
CA ILE A 108 31.55 -29.92 35.13
C ILE A 108 31.55 -31.17 34.24
N VAL A 109 31.11 -32.32 34.77
CA VAL A 109 30.95 -33.55 33.96
C VAL A 109 29.92 -33.33 32.86
N SER A 110 28.80 -32.67 33.14
CA SER A 110 27.78 -32.36 32.13
C SER A 110 28.28 -31.41 31.04
N GLU A 111 29.13 -30.44 31.38
CA GLU A 111 29.76 -29.49 30.45
C GLU A 111 30.80 -30.13 29.53
N LEU A 112 31.41 -31.25 29.93
CA LEU A 112 32.36 -32.01 29.10
C LEU A 112 31.65 -33.07 28.24
N VAL A 113 30.59 -33.70 28.76
CA VAL A 113 29.84 -34.74 28.04
C VAL A 113 28.96 -34.13 26.94
N ALA A 114 28.33 -32.98 27.17
CA ALA A 114 27.44 -32.34 26.18
C ALA A 114 28.14 -32.02 24.84
N PRO A 115 29.32 -31.37 24.81
CA PRO A 115 30.05 -31.15 23.55
C PRO A 115 30.38 -32.43 22.80
N ALA A 116 30.75 -33.51 23.50
CA ALA A 116 31.07 -34.80 22.88
C ALA A 116 29.84 -35.44 22.24
N VAL A 117 28.69 -35.41 22.93
CA VAL A 117 27.42 -35.94 22.40
C VAL A 117 26.95 -35.11 21.21
N PHE A 118 26.95 -33.79 21.31
CA PHE A 118 26.54 -32.92 20.20
C PHE A 118 27.51 -32.96 19.02
N LEU A 119 28.80 -33.21 19.24
CA LEU A 119 29.77 -33.47 18.16
C LEU A 119 29.37 -34.67 17.32
N CYS A 120 29.00 -35.77 17.98
CA CYS A 120 28.55 -36.98 17.31
C CYS A 120 27.25 -36.72 16.52
N LEU A 121 26.25 -36.10 17.15
CA LEU A 121 24.93 -35.86 16.56
C LEU A 121 24.97 -34.87 15.39
N VAL A 122 25.69 -33.75 15.53
CA VAL A 122 25.83 -32.74 14.47
C VAL A 122 26.67 -33.29 13.31
N TYR A 123 27.65 -34.15 13.57
CA TYR A 123 28.41 -34.81 12.51
C TYR A 123 27.52 -35.76 11.68
N PHE A 124 26.71 -36.59 12.33
CA PHE A 124 25.78 -37.47 11.62
C PHE A 124 24.70 -36.68 10.85
N ALA A 125 24.15 -35.62 11.45
CA ALA A 125 23.23 -34.73 10.75
C ALA A 125 23.92 -34.02 9.57
N GLY A 126 25.17 -33.58 9.74
CA GLY A 126 25.97 -32.94 8.70
C GLY A 126 26.26 -33.85 7.51
N ARG A 127 26.37 -35.17 7.72
CA ARG A 127 26.50 -36.14 6.61
C ARG A 127 25.25 -36.23 5.73
N VAL A 128 24.08 -35.86 6.28
CA VAL A 128 22.81 -35.83 5.54
C VAL A 128 22.57 -34.43 4.95
N LEU A 129 22.71 -33.37 5.76
CA LEU A 129 22.40 -31.98 5.37
C LEU A 129 23.46 -31.35 4.45
N THR A 130 24.74 -31.64 4.70
CA THR A 130 25.89 -31.01 4.03
C THR A 130 26.94 -32.06 3.68
N PRO A 131 26.62 -33.05 2.83
CA PRO A 131 27.49 -34.21 2.56
C PRO A 131 28.87 -33.83 2.01
N GLN A 132 29.01 -32.63 1.42
CA GLN A 132 30.25 -32.12 0.86
C GLN A 132 31.27 -31.71 1.94
N TRP A 133 30.81 -31.27 3.12
CA TRP A 133 31.68 -30.79 4.20
C TRP A 133 31.09 -31.00 5.61
N PRO A 134 30.71 -32.23 5.98
CA PRO A 134 30.08 -32.51 7.28
C PRO A 134 30.97 -32.04 8.45
N HIS A 135 32.28 -32.23 8.33
CA HIS A 135 33.26 -31.83 9.32
C HIS A 135 33.34 -30.30 9.52
N LEU A 136 33.16 -29.50 8.47
CA LEU A 136 33.18 -28.04 8.60
C LEU A 136 31.93 -27.53 9.30
N LEU A 137 30.75 -28.06 8.96
CA LEU A 137 29.49 -27.73 9.66
C LEU A 137 29.63 -28.00 11.16
N THR A 138 30.08 -29.21 11.53
CA THR A 138 30.27 -29.61 12.92
C THR A 138 31.31 -28.74 13.63
N ALA A 139 32.47 -28.52 13.02
CA ALA A 139 33.54 -27.72 13.61
C ALA A 139 33.14 -26.25 13.80
N GLY A 140 32.44 -25.64 12.85
CA GLY A 140 32.01 -24.24 12.95
C GLY A 140 30.89 -24.04 13.98
N VAL A 141 29.87 -24.91 13.99
CA VAL A 141 28.74 -24.82 14.93
C VAL A 141 29.20 -25.09 16.36
N LEU A 142 29.98 -26.15 16.60
CA LEU A 142 30.46 -26.46 17.94
C LEU A 142 31.61 -25.56 18.38
N GLY A 143 32.54 -25.23 17.49
CA GLY A 143 33.63 -24.30 17.79
C GLY A 143 33.10 -22.95 18.26
N SER A 144 32.10 -22.40 17.57
CA SER A 144 31.43 -21.17 17.99
C SER A 144 30.66 -21.35 19.31
N SER A 145 29.96 -22.48 19.48
CA SER A 145 29.16 -22.76 20.68
C SER A 145 29.99 -22.99 21.95
N ILE A 146 31.19 -23.58 21.84
CA ILE A 146 32.15 -23.71 22.95
C ILE A 146 32.56 -22.34 23.49
N GLY A 147 32.54 -21.32 22.64
CA GLY A 147 32.71 -19.92 23.04
C GLY A 147 31.79 -19.49 24.17
N GLN A 148 30.56 -20.01 24.23
CA GLN A 148 29.61 -19.69 25.31
C GLN A 148 30.09 -20.21 26.67
N LEU A 149 30.79 -21.36 26.70
CA LEU A 149 31.39 -21.91 27.92
C LEU A 149 32.62 -21.09 28.34
N LEU A 150 33.45 -20.67 27.38
CA LEU A 150 34.59 -19.78 27.64
C LEU A 150 34.13 -18.43 28.21
N VAL A 151 33.12 -17.81 27.58
CA VAL A 151 32.49 -16.59 28.08
C VAL A 151 31.90 -16.82 29.48
N ARG A 152 31.28 -17.98 29.73
CA ARG A 152 30.74 -18.27 31.06
C ARG A 152 31.81 -18.22 32.16
N HIS A 153 32.95 -18.88 31.94
CA HIS A 153 33.99 -19.08 32.97
C HIS A 153 34.94 -17.88 33.10
N LEU A 154 35.17 -17.14 32.01
CA LEU A 154 36.20 -16.09 31.96
C LEU A 154 35.65 -14.66 31.87
N ALA A 155 34.38 -14.46 31.48
CA ALA A 155 33.82 -13.11 31.39
C ALA A 155 33.35 -12.62 32.77
N THR A 156 34.04 -11.60 33.27
CA THR A 156 33.67 -10.85 34.48
C THR A 156 33.28 -9.42 34.11
N PRO A 157 32.44 -8.74 34.93
CA PRO A 157 32.05 -7.34 34.69
C PRO A 157 33.24 -6.37 34.59
N ASP A 158 34.34 -6.66 35.32
CA ASP A 158 35.58 -5.86 35.36
C ASP A 158 36.69 -6.43 34.45
N ALA A 159 36.35 -7.28 33.49
CA ALA A 159 37.34 -7.88 32.60
C ALA A 159 38.11 -6.82 31.79
N GLN A 160 39.43 -6.98 31.68
CA GLN A 160 40.28 -6.10 30.87
C GLN A 160 39.78 -6.07 29.41
N PRO A 161 39.82 -4.92 28.71
CA PRO A 161 39.33 -4.82 27.32
C PRO A 161 39.97 -5.82 26.36
N LEU A 162 41.24 -6.19 26.59
CA LEU A 162 41.95 -7.19 25.80
C LEU A 162 41.36 -8.60 25.97
N LEU A 163 40.96 -8.98 27.19
CA LEU A 163 40.33 -10.27 27.47
C LEU A 163 38.93 -10.34 26.85
N LEU A 164 38.15 -9.26 26.93
CA LEU A 164 36.85 -9.15 26.25
C LEU A 164 36.99 -9.32 24.74
N PHE A 165 37.99 -8.67 24.12
CA PHE A 165 38.28 -8.81 22.71
C PHE A 165 38.69 -10.25 22.35
N ALA A 166 39.53 -10.91 23.18
CA ALA A 166 39.94 -12.29 22.97
C ALA A 166 38.76 -13.28 23.04
N LEU A 167 37.86 -13.11 24.02
CA LEU A 167 36.66 -13.95 24.18
C LEU A 167 35.68 -13.82 23.02
N GLY A 168 35.53 -12.60 22.46
CA GLY A 168 34.74 -12.38 21.25
C GLY A 168 35.43 -12.88 19.96
N THR A 169 36.76 -12.87 19.92
CA THR A 169 37.52 -13.27 18.72
C THR A 169 37.37 -14.78 18.46
N PHE A 170 37.37 -15.61 19.50
CA PHE A 170 37.36 -17.07 19.34
C PHE A 170 36.15 -17.60 18.52
N PRO A 171 34.88 -17.28 18.86
CA PRO A 171 33.73 -17.75 18.08
C PRO A 171 33.71 -17.21 16.64
N ILE A 172 34.06 -15.94 16.44
CA ILE A 172 34.10 -15.35 15.10
C ILE A 172 35.23 -15.93 14.26
N LEU A 173 36.38 -16.25 14.86
CA LEU A 173 37.48 -16.89 14.15
C LEU A 173 37.08 -18.29 13.69
N CYS A 174 36.44 -19.09 14.56
CA CYS A 174 35.88 -20.39 14.16
C CYS A 174 34.91 -20.25 12.97
N TYR A 175 34.00 -19.29 13.04
CA TYR A 175 33.04 -19.00 11.97
C TYR A 175 33.71 -18.57 10.65
N VAL A 176 34.59 -17.56 10.70
CA VAL A 176 35.24 -16.98 9.52
C VAL A 176 36.19 -17.98 8.87
N VAL A 177 36.98 -18.73 9.65
CA VAL A 177 37.91 -19.74 9.11
C VAL A 177 37.15 -20.88 8.44
N SER A 178 36.07 -21.38 9.05
CA SER A 178 35.26 -22.44 8.45
C SER A 178 34.62 -21.98 7.13
N ILE A 179 34.07 -20.76 7.08
CA ILE A 179 33.48 -20.23 5.85
C ILE A 179 34.54 -19.89 4.80
N ALA A 180 35.69 -19.33 5.19
CA ALA A 180 36.81 -19.08 4.27
C ALA A 180 37.31 -20.38 3.61
N TRP A 181 37.30 -21.49 4.36
CA TRP A 181 37.66 -22.81 3.83
C TRP A 181 36.61 -23.32 2.84
N ILE A 182 35.32 -23.17 3.14
CA ILE A 182 34.21 -23.51 2.22
C ILE A 182 34.29 -22.65 0.95
N LEU A 183 34.56 -21.35 1.10
CA LEU A 183 34.77 -20.42 -0.01
C LEU A 183 35.90 -20.86 -0.91
N ARG A 184 37.07 -21.21 -0.34
CA ARG A 184 38.21 -21.71 -1.11
C ARG A 184 37.84 -22.96 -1.93
N GLN A 185 37.06 -23.88 -1.37
CA GLN A 185 36.61 -25.08 -2.08
C GLN A 185 35.55 -24.78 -3.17
N SER A 186 34.66 -23.82 -2.89
CA SER A 186 33.56 -23.43 -3.76
C SER A 186 34.01 -22.57 -4.95
N VAL A 187 35.13 -21.85 -4.82
CA VAL A 187 35.73 -21.07 -5.92
C VAL A 187 36.30 -21.99 -7.02
N ALA A 188 36.65 -23.23 -6.69
CA ALA A 188 37.25 -24.18 -7.63
C ALA A 188 36.25 -24.99 -8.47
N HIS A 189 34.94 -24.94 -8.15
CA HIS A 189 33.91 -25.77 -8.80
C HIS A 189 32.68 -24.94 -9.19
N GLU A 190 31.88 -25.43 -10.14
CA GLU A 190 30.57 -24.84 -10.46
C GLU A 190 29.58 -25.04 -9.31
N LEU A 191 28.70 -24.05 -9.10
CA LEU A 191 27.70 -24.07 -8.03
C LEU A 191 26.40 -24.69 -8.55
N ASP A 192 26.17 -25.96 -8.20
CA ASP A 192 24.93 -26.67 -8.43
C ASP A 192 23.88 -26.39 -7.33
N GLU A 193 22.67 -26.89 -7.54
CA GLU A 193 21.54 -26.76 -6.61
C GLU A 193 21.85 -27.42 -5.25
N SER A 194 22.48 -28.59 -5.23
CA SER A 194 22.81 -29.28 -3.97
C SER A 194 23.82 -28.48 -3.13
N ARG A 195 24.94 -28.04 -3.73
CA ARG A 195 25.98 -27.26 -3.04
C ARG A 195 25.46 -25.93 -2.56
N THR A 196 24.63 -25.23 -3.35
CA THR A 196 24.05 -23.95 -2.93
C THR A 196 23.15 -24.11 -1.70
N SER A 197 22.37 -25.19 -1.63
CA SER A 197 21.55 -25.52 -0.45
C SER A 197 22.42 -25.81 0.78
N SER A 198 23.47 -26.61 0.61
CA SER A 198 24.42 -26.92 1.68
C SER A 198 25.17 -25.67 2.17
N ILE A 199 25.50 -24.73 1.29
CA ILE A 199 26.07 -23.43 1.67
C ILE A 199 25.10 -22.63 2.54
N PHE A 200 23.83 -22.53 2.16
CA PHE A 200 22.83 -21.79 2.95
C PHE A 200 22.59 -22.41 4.33
N ILE A 201 22.46 -23.73 4.41
CA ILE A 201 22.30 -24.45 5.68
C ILE A 201 23.53 -24.21 6.58
N THR A 202 24.73 -24.33 6.02
CA THR A 202 25.98 -24.13 6.77
C THR A 202 26.14 -22.70 7.24
N LEU A 203 25.91 -21.73 6.35
CA LEU A 203 25.99 -20.31 6.67
C LEU A 203 24.98 -19.94 7.76
N GLY A 204 23.72 -20.38 7.62
CA GLY A 204 22.67 -20.10 8.60
C GLY A 204 22.98 -20.69 9.97
N ALA A 205 23.34 -21.98 10.03
CA ALA A 205 23.66 -22.67 11.27
C ALA A 205 24.88 -22.06 11.98
N MET A 206 25.95 -21.72 11.25
CA MET A 206 27.15 -21.11 11.84
C MET A 206 26.93 -19.66 12.25
N THR A 207 26.19 -18.87 11.47
CA THR A 207 25.85 -17.48 11.85
C THR A 207 25.05 -17.48 13.15
N PHE A 208 24.05 -18.36 13.25
CA PHE A 208 23.27 -18.54 14.48
C PHE A 208 24.17 -18.95 15.67
N ALA A 209 25.06 -19.92 15.47
CA ALA A 209 25.99 -20.37 16.51
C ALA A 209 27.01 -19.31 16.94
N ALA A 210 27.45 -18.42 16.04
CA ALA A 210 28.40 -17.36 16.33
C ALA A 210 27.78 -16.15 17.06
N VAL A 211 26.49 -15.88 16.83
CA VAL A 211 25.78 -14.75 17.48
C VAL A 211 25.53 -15.00 18.97
N LEU A 212 25.24 -16.24 19.38
CA LEU A 212 24.91 -16.55 20.78
C LEU A 212 26.04 -16.26 21.79
N PRO A 213 27.32 -16.63 21.54
CA PRO A 213 28.44 -16.21 22.38
C PRO A 213 28.58 -14.69 22.52
N PHE A 214 28.32 -13.93 21.43
CA PHE A 214 28.33 -12.47 21.47
C PHE A 214 27.21 -11.91 22.34
N GLY A 215 26.00 -12.44 22.22
CA GLY A 215 24.88 -12.07 23.09
C GLY A 215 25.16 -12.35 24.56
N LEU A 216 25.74 -13.52 24.86
CA LEU A 216 26.13 -13.88 26.23
C LEU A 216 27.27 -13.00 26.76
N LEU A 217 28.25 -12.66 25.92
CA LEU A 217 29.36 -11.77 26.28
C LEU A 217 28.86 -10.36 26.59
N LEU A 218 27.92 -9.83 25.81
CA LEU A 218 27.27 -8.54 26.08
C LEU A 218 26.41 -8.56 27.35
N TYR A 219 25.78 -9.70 27.66
CA TYR A 219 25.00 -9.87 28.89
C TYR A 219 25.88 -9.96 30.15
N LYS A 220 27.04 -10.61 30.07
CA LYS A 220 27.97 -10.81 31.19
C LYS A 220 28.99 -9.69 31.39
N SER A 221 29.35 -8.99 30.32
CA SER A 221 30.20 -7.79 30.40
C SER A 221 29.39 -6.62 30.97
N GLY A 222 30.07 -5.55 31.41
CA GLY A 222 29.44 -4.37 32.01
C GLY A 222 28.51 -3.59 31.05
N PRO A 223 28.54 -2.25 31.02
CA PRO A 223 27.64 -1.47 30.18
C PRO A 223 27.72 -1.87 28.69
N VAL A 224 26.61 -2.35 28.12
CA VAL A 224 26.52 -2.89 26.74
C VAL A 224 27.14 -1.94 25.71
N GLY A 225 26.92 -0.62 25.86
CA GLY A 225 27.47 0.39 24.95
C GLY A 225 29.00 0.43 24.93
N MET A 226 29.66 0.18 26.06
CA MET A 226 31.12 0.17 26.16
C MET A 226 31.70 -1.12 25.56
N SER A 227 31.10 -2.26 25.87
CA SER A 227 31.50 -3.56 25.31
C SER A 227 31.39 -3.57 23.78
N LEU A 228 30.33 -2.95 23.22
CA LEU A 228 30.16 -2.82 21.77
C LEU A 228 31.25 -1.96 21.10
N MET A 229 31.74 -0.90 21.75
CA MET A 229 32.82 -0.07 21.19
C MET A 229 34.13 -0.85 21.03
N TYR A 230 34.44 -1.76 21.97
CA TYR A 230 35.64 -2.61 21.89
C TYR A 230 35.46 -3.79 20.91
N LEU A 231 34.26 -4.35 20.83
CA LEU A 231 33.95 -5.50 19.97
C LEU A 231 33.62 -5.10 18.51
N ALA A 232 33.46 -3.81 18.22
CA ALA A 232 33.09 -3.30 16.91
C ALA A 232 33.94 -3.79 15.70
N PRO A 233 35.28 -3.89 15.79
CA PRO A 233 36.07 -4.50 14.72
C PRO A 233 35.71 -5.96 14.47
N LEU A 234 35.36 -6.71 15.52
CA LEU A 234 34.95 -8.11 15.41
C LEU A 234 33.58 -8.25 14.74
N ILE A 235 32.65 -7.32 14.98
CA ILE A 235 31.36 -7.27 14.26
C ILE A 235 31.60 -7.09 12.75
N SER A 236 32.56 -6.23 12.38
CA SER A 236 32.94 -6.04 10.98
C SER A 236 33.50 -7.34 10.38
N VAL A 237 34.37 -8.03 11.10
CA VAL A 237 34.92 -9.35 10.70
C VAL A 237 33.82 -10.42 10.60
N GLY A 238 32.86 -10.44 11.52
CA GLY A 238 31.74 -11.36 11.54
C GLY A 238 30.76 -11.19 10.38
N GLY A 239 30.70 -10.01 9.75
CA GLY A 239 29.91 -9.78 8.55
C GLY A 239 30.57 -10.27 7.24
N LEU A 240 31.88 -10.52 7.24
CA LEU A 240 32.63 -10.91 6.05
C LEU A 240 32.15 -12.23 5.42
N PRO A 241 31.83 -13.29 6.18
CA PRO A 241 31.33 -14.54 5.60
C PRO A 241 30.05 -14.36 4.78
N LEU A 242 29.09 -13.55 5.28
CA LEU A 242 27.85 -13.25 4.55
C LEU A 242 28.12 -12.41 3.30
N LEU A 243 28.98 -11.39 3.42
CA LEU A 243 29.36 -10.53 2.31
C LEU A 243 30.07 -11.33 1.20
N ALA A 244 31.05 -12.15 1.55
CA ALA A 244 31.85 -12.94 0.60
C ALA A 244 31.01 -14.04 -0.07
N LEU A 245 30.24 -14.83 0.68
CA LEU A 245 29.39 -15.86 0.08
C LEU A 245 28.24 -15.27 -0.74
N GLY A 246 27.58 -14.22 -0.24
CA GLY A 246 26.49 -13.56 -0.96
C GLY A 246 26.96 -12.98 -2.30
N THR A 247 28.11 -12.29 -2.32
CA THR A 247 28.67 -11.71 -3.56
C THR A 247 29.13 -12.77 -4.54
N ILE A 248 29.71 -13.88 -4.08
CA ILE A 248 30.14 -14.99 -4.94
C ILE A 248 28.93 -15.73 -5.54
N ILE A 249 27.91 -16.05 -4.74
CA ILE A 249 26.68 -16.69 -5.23
C ILE A 249 26.00 -15.79 -6.26
N TRP A 250 25.88 -14.49 -5.97
CA TRP A 250 25.27 -13.53 -6.90
C TRP A 250 26.00 -13.44 -8.24
N ARG A 251 27.34 -13.48 -8.23
CA ARG A 251 28.17 -13.36 -9.44
C ARG A 251 28.23 -14.66 -10.24
N ARG A 252 28.26 -15.82 -9.57
CA ARG A 252 28.50 -17.12 -10.23
C ARG A 252 27.24 -17.92 -10.57
N VAL A 253 26.10 -17.68 -9.92
CA VAL A 253 24.84 -18.34 -10.28
C VAL A 253 24.18 -17.60 -11.45
N THR A 254 24.39 -18.10 -12.66
CA THR A 254 23.90 -17.50 -13.92
C THR A 254 22.75 -18.27 -14.57
N ALA A 255 22.45 -19.49 -14.13
CA ALA A 255 21.37 -20.31 -14.67
C ALA A 255 19.98 -19.71 -14.37
N ARG A 256 19.11 -19.67 -15.39
CA ARG A 256 17.77 -19.06 -15.34
C ARG A 256 16.80 -19.77 -14.38
N GLU A 257 17.06 -21.03 -14.07
CA GLU A 257 16.24 -21.85 -13.15
C GLU A 257 16.54 -21.55 -11.67
N LEU A 258 17.65 -20.87 -11.36
CA LEU A 258 18.11 -20.61 -9.99
C LEU A 258 17.93 -19.15 -9.55
N VAL A 259 17.02 -18.40 -10.19
CA VAL A 259 16.77 -16.97 -9.91
C VAL A 259 16.44 -16.71 -8.44
N SER A 260 15.63 -17.56 -7.81
CA SER A 260 15.29 -17.46 -6.37
C SER A 260 16.55 -17.49 -5.48
N ARG A 261 17.54 -18.31 -5.84
CA ARG A 261 18.79 -18.45 -5.08
C ARG A 261 19.77 -17.32 -5.34
N ARG A 262 19.76 -16.75 -6.56
CA ARG A 262 20.50 -15.52 -6.87
C ARG A 262 19.97 -14.33 -6.06
N ILE A 263 18.65 -14.24 -5.88
CA ILE A 263 18.02 -13.24 -4.99
C ILE A 263 18.49 -13.46 -3.55
N ALA A 264 18.47 -14.70 -3.05
CA ALA A 264 19.02 -15.01 -1.73
C ALA A 264 20.50 -14.59 -1.58
N GLY A 265 21.32 -14.84 -2.61
CA GLY A 265 22.72 -14.37 -2.68
C GLY A 265 22.84 -12.84 -2.59
N THR A 266 22.02 -12.10 -3.33
CA THR A 266 22.00 -10.61 -3.23
C THR A 266 21.60 -10.12 -1.84
N THR A 267 20.59 -10.74 -1.23
CA THR A 267 20.14 -10.38 0.13
C THR A 267 21.26 -10.59 1.15
N LEU A 268 21.98 -11.71 1.05
CA LEU A 268 23.13 -11.99 1.91
C LEU A 268 24.28 -11.01 1.69
N ALA A 269 24.58 -10.62 0.45
CA ALA A 269 25.61 -9.63 0.14
C ALA A 269 25.27 -8.25 0.73
N ILE A 270 24.01 -7.82 0.61
CA ILE A 270 23.52 -6.56 1.19
C ILE A 270 23.59 -6.61 2.71
N LEU A 271 23.06 -7.68 3.32
CA LEU A 271 23.06 -7.86 4.77
C LEU A 271 24.49 -7.93 5.33
N GLY A 272 25.39 -8.64 4.66
CA GLY A 272 26.82 -8.64 4.99
C GLY A 272 27.45 -7.25 4.89
N THR A 273 27.16 -6.48 3.83
CA THR A 273 27.63 -5.09 3.68
C THR A 273 27.17 -4.22 4.86
N LEU A 274 25.90 -4.33 5.25
CA LEU A 274 25.33 -3.59 6.37
C LEU A 274 26.01 -3.95 7.70
N ILE A 275 26.22 -5.25 7.98
CA ILE A 275 26.91 -5.70 9.20
C ILE A 275 28.35 -5.17 9.22
N VAL A 276 29.09 -5.31 8.12
CA VAL A 276 30.47 -4.83 7.99
C VAL A 276 30.58 -3.33 8.27
N LEU A 277 29.66 -2.52 7.72
CA LEU A 277 29.64 -1.07 7.96
C LEU A 277 29.14 -0.70 9.37
N SER A 278 28.23 -1.49 9.94
CA SER A 278 27.69 -1.24 11.29
C SER A 278 28.77 -1.27 12.37
N GLY A 279 29.83 -2.06 12.19
CA GLY A 279 30.96 -2.06 13.11
C GLY A 279 31.63 -0.69 13.25
N MET A 280 31.74 0.10 12.17
CA MET A 280 32.27 1.47 12.24
C MET A 280 31.34 2.41 13.04
N VAL A 281 30.02 2.23 12.91
CA VAL A 281 29.01 3.02 13.64
C VAL A 281 29.03 2.67 15.13
N LEU A 282 29.12 1.38 15.46
CA LEU A 282 29.19 0.90 16.85
C LEU A 282 30.51 1.27 17.55
N ALA A 283 31.59 1.45 16.79
CA ALA A 283 32.86 1.96 17.32
C ALA A 283 32.81 3.44 17.72
N TRP A 284 31.78 4.19 17.32
CA TRP A 284 31.70 5.64 17.56
C TRP A 284 31.42 5.98 19.03
N PRO A 285 32.15 6.93 19.66
CA PRO A 285 33.13 7.88 19.09
C PRO A 285 34.61 7.50 19.34
N ASN A 286 34.94 6.23 19.56
CA ASN A 286 36.29 5.80 19.98
C ASN A 286 37.25 5.58 18.78
N PRO A 287 38.31 6.39 18.59
CA PRO A 287 39.24 6.23 17.46
C PRO A 287 39.89 4.85 17.41
N ALA A 288 40.21 4.25 18.56
CA ALA A 288 40.78 2.92 18.67
C ALA A 288 39.88 1.81 18.08
N GLY A 289 38.57 2.03 17.98
CA GLY A 289 37.65 1.13 17.28
C GLY A 289 37.40 1.53 15.82
N ILE A 290 37.21 2.84 15.55
CA ILE A 290 36.82 3.35 14.23
C ILE A 290 37.94 3.14 13.21
N VAL A 291 39.19 3.50 13.55
CA VAL A 291 40.32 3.48 12.60
C VAL A 291 40.61 2.03 12.13
N PRO A 292 40.73 1.02 13.01
CA PRO A 292 40.92 -0.37 12.57
C PRO A 292 39.73 -0.92 11.79
N ALA A 293 38.49 -0.65 12.22
CA ALA A 293 37.30 -1.12 11.50
C ALA A 293 37.20 -0.50 10.10
N ALA A 294 37.49 0.80 9.96
CA ALA A 294 37.48 1.50 8.68
C ALA A 294 38.60 1.03 7.74
N LEU A 295 39.80 0.76 8.26
CA LEU A 295 40.91 0.20 7.46
C LEU A 295 40.62 -1.24 7.02
N LEU A 296 40.04 -2.06 7.89
CA LEU A 296 39.59 -3.41 7.54
C LEU A 296 38.54 -3.36 6.42
N ASN A 297 37.53 -2.49 6.56
CA ASN A 297 36.49 -2.32 5.56
C ASN A 297 37.07 -1.81 4.23
N PHE A 298 38.01 -0.86 4.27
CA PHE A 298 38.75 -0.41 3.09
C PHE A 298 39.48 -1.57 2.39
N ALA A 299 40.20 -2.41 3.14
CA ALA A 299 40.91 -3.55 2.59
C ALA A 299 39.95 -4.57 1.96
N VAL A 300 38.84 -4.89 2.64
CA VAL A 300 37.83 -5.85 2.18
C VAL A 300 37.13 -5.35 0.92
N PHE A 301 36.63 -4.12 0.89
CA PHE A 301 35.94 -3.59 -0.28
C PHE A 301 36.91 -3.38 -1.45
N THR A 302 38.18 -3.03 -1.19
CA THR A 302 39.22 -2.99 -2.23
C THR A 302 39.51 -4.39 -2.78
N ALA A 303 39.61 -5.41 -1.92
CA ALA A 303 39.78 -6.79 -2.35
C ALA A 303 38.59 -7.28 -3.18
N LEU A 304 37.35 -6.98 -2.79
CA LEU A 304 36.16 -7.29 -3.57
C LEU A 304 36.15 -6.56 -4.92
N ALA A 305 36.55 -5.29 -4.95
CA ALA A 305 36.65 -4.53 -6.19
C ALA A 305 37.67 -5.15 -7.16
N LEU A 306 38.82 -5.59 -6.65
CA LEU A 306 39.91 -6.16 -7.44
C LEU A 306 39.70 -7.62 -7.86
N PHE A 307 39.23 -8.48 -6.95
CA PHE A 307 39.06 -9.92 -7.22
C PHE A 307 37.72 -10.25 -7.88
N LEU A 308 36.69 -9.43 -7.65
CA LEU A 308 35.35 -9.67 -8.19
C LEU A 308 34.94 -8.69 -9.31
N ASP A 309 35.84 -7.83 -9.79
CA ASP A 309 35.57 -6.77 -10.78
C ASP A 309 34.29 -5.98 -10.45
N ILE A 310 34.20 -5.49 -9.21
CA ILE A 310 33.07 -4.66 -8.74
C ILE A 310 33.58 -3.23 -8.52
N PRO A 311 33.61 -2.35 -9.55
CA PRO A 311 34.15 -1.00 -9.42
C PRO A 311 33.47 -0.16 -8.33
N ALA A 312 32.17 -0.40 -8.07
CA ALA A 312 31.42 0.29 -7.03
C ALA A 312 32.00 0.05 -5.61
N ALA A 313 32.68 -1.07 -5.37
CA ALA A 313 33.29 -1.33 -4.07
C ALA A 313 34.49 -0.40 -3.79
N HIS A 314 35.18 0.13 -4.81
CA HIS A 314 36.20 1.18 -4.62
C HIS A 314 35.61 2.48 -4.05
N PHE A 315 34.36 2.81 -4.38
CA PHE A 315 33.68 3.99 -3.83
C PHE A 315 33.48 3.84 -2.32
N ILE A 316 32.90 2.72 -1.87
CA ILE A 316 32.72 2.43 -0.43
C ILE A 316 34.08 2.38 0.29
N ALA A 317 35.07 1.70 -0.30
CA ALA A 317 36.42 1.62 0.25
C ALA A 317 37.02 3.01 0.47
N SER A 318 36.92 3.90 -0.52
CA SER A 318 37.48 5.25 -0.45
C SER A 318 36.84 6.10 0.65
N ILE A 319 35.54 5.93 0.93
CA ILE A 319 34.86 6.61 2.04
C ILE A 319 35.40 6.10 3.38
N CYS A 320 35.56 4.78 3.53
CA CYS A 320 36.16 4.19 4.73
C CYS A 320 37.59 4.70 4.95
N LEU A 321 38.39 4.80 3.89
CA LEU A 321 39.75 5.35 3.95
C LEU A 321 39.75 6.84 4.34
N ALA A 322 38.87 7.64 3.75
CA ALA A 322 38.76 9.06 4.06
C ALA A 322 38.35 9.30 5.52
N LEU A 323 37.39 8.53 6.05
CA LEU A 323 36.99 8.62 7.44
C LEU A 323 38.12 8.16 8.38
N SER A 324 38.81 7.07 8.06
CA SER A 324 39.97 6.60 8.83
C SER A 324 41.07 7.65 8.89
N PHE A 325 41.41 8.24 7.73
CA PHE A 325 42.39 9.31 7.62
C PHE A 325 41.99 10.55 8.44
N LEU A 326 40.73 10.98 8.33
CA LEU A 326 40.21 12.13 9.08
C LEU A 326 40.32 11.93 10.59
N VAL A 327 39.82 10.80 11.11
CA VAL A 327 39.85 10.50 12.55
C VAL A 327 41.29 10.35 13.04
N PHE A 328 42.15 9.67 12.26
CA PHE A 328 43.55 9.50 12.61
C PHE A 328 44.34 10.81 12.59
N PHE A 329 44.04 11.72 11.64
CA PHE A 329 44.59 13.08 11.62
C PHE A 329 44.27 13.84 12.91
N HIS A 330 43.01 13.79 13.38
CA HIS A 330 42.64 14.43 14.64
C HIS A 330 43.29 13.81 15.88
N VAL A 331 43.61 12.51 15.86
CA VAL A 331 44.40 11.86 16.91
C VAL A 331 45.84 12.37 16.91
N ILE A 332 46.50 12.41 15.75
CA ILE A 332 47.89 12.88 15.63
C ILE A 332 48.00 14.37 15.96
N ALA A 333 47.04 15.17 15.51
CA ALA A 333 46.98 16.61 15.80
C ALA A 333 46.68 16.93 17.28
N GLY A 334 46.43 15.90 18.11
CA GLY A 334 46.17 16.07 19.54
C GLY A 334 44.77 16.60 19.86
N HIS A 335 43.85 16.60 18.89
CA HIS A 335 42.46 17.05 19.11
C HIS A 335 41.63 16.01 19.87
N VAL A 336 41.91 14.70 19.72
CA VAL A 336 41.21 13.59 20.39
C VAL A 336 42.22 12.53 20.85
N SER A 337 42.01 11.93 22.03
CA SER A 337 42.80 10.79 22.51
C SER A 337 42.53 9.51 21.71
N TRP A 338 43.54 8.65 21.54
CA TRP A 338 43.39 7.37 20.84
C TRP A 338 42.26 6.49 21.43
N ALA A 339 42.17 6.42 22.75
CA ALA A 339 41.03 5.88 23.47
C ALA A 339 40.12 7.02 23.92
N ASN A 340 38.98 7.22 23.26
CA ASN A 340 38.00 8.25 23.61
C ASN A 340 36.66 7.62 23.99
N LEU A 341 36.41 7.53 25.30
CA LEU A 341 35.20 6.94 25.87
C LEU A 341 34.12 8.01 26.07
N ARG A 342 33.80 8.76 25.00
CA ARG A 342 32.84 9.88 24.98
C ARG A 342 33.23 11.09 25.84
N VAL A 343 34.54 11.30 26.07
CA VAL A 343 35.05 12.47 26.81
C VAL A 343 35.03 13.72 25.92
N THR A 344 35.39 13.56 24.65
CA THR A 344 35.36 14.62 23.63
C THR A 344 34.38 14.26 22.53
N SER A 345 33.62 15.24 22.05
CA SER A 345 32.72 15.08 20.90
C SER A 345 33.54 14.95 19.63
N LEU A 346 33.76 13.72 19.17
CA LEU A 346 34.43 13.46 17.90
C LEU A 346 33.69 14.11 16.72
N LEU A 347 32.35 14.27 16.84
CA LEU A 347 31.54 14.88 15.79
C LEU A 347 31.88 16.37 15.60
N ASP A 348 31.96 17.13 16.69
CA ASP A 348 32.28 18.56 16.61
C ASP A 348 33.70 18.79 16.08
N ILE A 349 34.63 17.89 16.45
CA ILE A 349 36.01 17.94 16.01
C ILE A 349 36.13 17.61 14.51
N CYS A 350 35.40 16.60 14.02
CA CYS A 350 35.31 16.27 12.59
C CYS A 350 34.61 17.35 11.74
N LEU A 351 33.86 18.26 12.37
CA LEU A 351 33.21 19.41 11.71
C LEU A 351 33.98 20.72 11.89
N SER A 352 35.21 20.67 12.41
CA SER A 352 36.07 21.83 12.59
C SER A 352 36.72 22.30 11.28
N GLY A 353 37.19 23.55 11.21
CA GLY A 353 37.87 24.07 10.02
C GLY A 353 39.13 23.28 9.65
N SER A 354 39.81 22.68 10.63
CA SER A 354 40.98 21.82 10.40
C SER A 354 40.65 20.54 9.62
N SER A 355 39.42 20.04 9.75
CA SER A 355 38.91 18.89 9.01
C SER A 355 38.78 19.19 7.52
N ALA A 356 38.38 20.40 7.13
CA ALA A 356 38.29 20.81 5.73
C ALA A 356 39.68 20.80 5.05
N GLN A 357 40.72 21.23 5.76
CA GLN A 357 42.11 21.18 5.29
C GLN A 357 42.60 19.74 5.12
N ALA A 358 42.32 18.86 6.10
CA ALA A 358 42.68 17.45 6.03
C ALA A 358 41.98 16.75 4.84
N LEU A 359 40.69 17.01 4.63
CA LEU A 359 39.94 16.46 3.50
C LEU A 359 40.46 16.95 2.14
N ALA A 360 40.93 18.19 2.04
CA ALA A 360 41.52 18.72 0.80
C ALA A 360 42.74 17.88 0.34
N LEU A 361 43.56 17.40 1.29
CA LEU A 361 44.68 16.49 0.98
C LEU A 361 44.17 15.15 0.42
N THR A 362 43.11 14.59 1.02
CA THR A 362 42.49 13.34 0.55
C THR A 362 41.87 13.50 -0.85
N VAL A 363 41.27 14.67 -1.14
CA VAL A 363 40.73 15.00 -2.48
C VAL A 363 41.85 14.98 -3.51
N VAL A 364 42.98 15.64 -3.25
CA VAL A 364 44.14 15.64 -4.16
C VAL A 364 44.67 14.22 -4.39
N LEU A 365 44.76 13.41 -3.32
CA LEU A 365 45.16 12.01 -3.42
C LEU A 365 44.22 11.20 -4.32
N PHE A 366 42.90 11.34 -4.13
CA PHE A 366 41.92 10.59 -4.94
C PHE A 366 41.88 11.05 -6.40
N VAL A 367 42.08 12.34 -6.68
CA VAL A 367 42.25 12.84 -8.05
C VAL A 367 43.52 12.24 -8.68
N ALA A 368 44.64 12.21 -7.96
CA ALA A 368 45.89 11.64 -8.45
C ALA A 368 45.78 10.12 -8.71
N VAL A 369 45.15 9.36 -7.79
CA VAL A 369 44.88 7.92 -7.95
C VAL A 369 43.94 7.68 -9.13
N SER A 370 42.91 8.50 -9.29
CA SER A 370 42.00 8.39 -10.42
C SER A 370 42.70 8.61 -11.76
N GLU A 371 43.59 9.60 -11.84
CA GLU A 371 44.36 9.91 -13.04
C GLU A 371 45.37 8.81 -13.35
N TRP A 372 45.97 8.20 -12.32
CA TRP A 372 46.83 7.03 -12.46
C TRP A 372 46.07 5.79 -12.97
N LEU A 373 44.87 5.52 -12.44
CA LEU A 373 44.00 4.42 -12.91
C LEU A 373 43.53 4.65 -14.35
N ARG A 374 43.21 5.90 -14.71
CA ARG A 374 42.85 6.30 -16.08
C ARG A 374 43.99 6.00 -17.05
N LYS A 375 45.23 6.37 -16.70
CA LYS A 375 46.44 6.04 -17.49
C LYS A 375 46.65 4.53 -17.66
N ARG A 376 46.18 3.71 -16.71
CA ARG A 376 46.20 2.23 -16.78
C ARG A 376 45.00 1.61 -17.51
N LYS A 377 44.17 2.41 -18.19
CA LYS A 377 42.94 1.97 -18.89
C LYS A 377 41.89 1.31 -17.98
N ARG A 378 41.94 1.53 -16.66
CA ARG A 378 40.94 1.07 -15.69
C ARG A 378 39.90 2.16 -15.44
N GLU A 379 39.13 2.45 -16.49
CA GLU A 379 38.23 3.61 -16.54
C GLU A 379 37.12 3.55 -15.48
N LEU A 380 36.54 2.36 -15.25
CA LEU A 380 35.47 2.18 -14.26
C LEU A 380 35.95 2.41 -12.81
N ASP A 381 37.19 2.02 -12.50
CA ASP A 381 37.76 2.23 -11.16
C ASP A 381 38.21 3.68 -10.98
N SER A 382 38.77 4.28 -12.03
CA SER A 382 39.08 5.71 -12.07
C SER A 382 37.85 6.57 -11.77
N ARG A 383 36.66 6.19 -12.25
CA ARG A 383 35.39 6.88 -11.97
C ARG A 383 35.00 6.83 -10.50
N ALA A 384 35.16 5.69 -9.84
CA ALA A 384 34.85 5.56 -8.42
C ALA A 384 35.65 6.57 -7.57
N TYR A 385 36.96 6.68 -7.80
CA TYR A 385 37.81 7.65 -7.10
C TYR A 385 37.51 9.12 -7.49
N ARG A 386 37.09 9.40 -8.75
CA ARG A 386 36.61 10.74 -9.14
C ARG A 386 35.37 11.15 -8.34
N TYR A 387 34.36 10.28 -8.26
CA TYR A 387 33.14 10.59 -7.50
C TYR A 387 33.42 10.77 -6.01
N SER A 388 34.31 9.96 -5.44
CA SER A 388 34.73 10.14 -4.06
C SER A 388 35.46 11.46 -3.84
N ALA A 389 36.34 11.87 -4.75
CA ALA A 389 37.03 13.16 -4.65
C ALA A 389 36.05 14.34 -4.66
N VAL A 390 35.02 14.28 -5.50
CA VAL A 390 33.98 15.32 -5.59
C VAL A 390 33.12 15.37 -4.32
N LEU A 391 32.73 14.21 -3.80
CA LEU A 391 31.99 14.11 -2.55
C LEU A 391 32.80 14.72 -1.39
N LEU A 392 34.09 14.39 -1.30
CA LEU A 392 34.98 14.93 -0.27
C LEU A 392 35.24 16.42 -0.45
N PHE A 393 35.40 16.92 -1.69
CA PHE A 393 35.54 18.36 -1.96
C PHE A 393 34.30 19.14 -1.53
N SER A 394 33.11 18.62 -1.86
CA SER A 394 31.84 19.23 -1.45
C SER A 394 31.68 19.19 0.08
N THR A 395 32.08 18.09 0.72
CA THR A 395 32.07 17.97 2.18
C THR A 395 33.03 18.96 2.84
N ALA A 396 34.25 19.11 2.29
CA ALA A 396 35.24 20.07 2.77
C ALA A 396 34.76 21.52 2.61
N ALA A 397 34.14 21.86 1.47
CA ALA A 397 33.55 23.17 1.22
C ALA A 397 32.42 23.47 2.24
N VAL A 398 31.53 22.50 2.49
CA VAL A 398 30.47 22.64 3.48
C VAL A 398 31.03 22.88 4.89
N ILE A 399 32.05 22.11 5.30
CA ILE A 399 32.69 22.28 6.61
C ILE A 399 33.36 23.66 6.70
N TRP A 400 34.05 24.10 5.65
CA TRP A 400 34.69 25.42 5.61
C TRP A 400 33.68 26.55 5.81
N TRP A 401 32.65 26.60 4.95
CA TRP A 401 31.63 27.66 5.00
C TRP A 401 30.82 27.64 6.31
N ARG A 402 30.56 26.47 6.90
CA ARG A 402 29.94 26.37 8.23
C ARG A 402 30.76 27.09 9.30
N ASN A 403 32.09 26.97 9.26
CA ASN A 403 32.97 27.56 10.26
C ASN A 403 33.14 29.08 10.07
N GLU A 404 33.08 29.58 8.84
CA GLU A 404 33.12 31.02 8.54
C GLU A 404 31.83 31.76 8.96
N PHE A 405 30.67 31.08 8.97
CA PHE A 405 29.37 31.66 9.32
C PHE A 405 28.69 30.96 10.52
N PRO A 406 29.27 31.06 11.73
CA PRO A 406 28.84 30.30 12.91
C PRO A 406 27.51 30.79 13.54
N SER A 407 27.07 32.01 13.24
CA SER A 407 25.87 32.65 13.84
C SER A 407 24.59 32.50 13.00
N ALA A 408 24.62 31.66 11.96
CA ALA A 408 23.48 31.40 11.10
C ALA A 408 22.40 30.56 11.82
N SER A 409 21.13 30.98 11.76
CA SER A 409 20.01 30.11 12.14
C SER A 409 20.02 28.81 11.31
N GLY A 410 19.40 27.72 11.80
CA GLY A 410 19.44 26.42 11.11
C GLY A 410 19.07 26.47 9.61
N VAL A 411 18.11 27.34 9.24
CA VAL A 411 17.71 27.59 7.85
C VAL A 411 18.83 28.24 7.03
N ARG A 412 19.53 29.23 7.59
CA ARG A 412 20.64 29.92 6.92
C ARG A 412 21.84 28.99 6.73
N THR A 413 22.08 28.06 7.66
CA THR A 413 23.11 27.02 7.49
C THR A 413 22.81 26.14 6.27
N VAL A 414 21.55 25.77 6.05
CA VAL A 414 21.13 25.01 4.86
C VAL A 414 21.35 25.82 3.57
N GLN A 415 21.04 27.12 3.57
CA GLN A 415 21.31 28.00 2.42
C GLN A 415 22.79 28.08 2.06
N VAL A 416 23.66 28.22 3.06
CA VAL A 416 25.11 28.22 2.87
C VAL A 416 25.60 26.89 2.28
N VAL A 417 25.05 25.76 2.74
CA VAL A 417 25.34 24.43 2.17
C VAL A 417 24.94 24.36 0.71
N ILE A 418 23.74 24.84 0.34
CA ILE A 418 23.24 24.83 -1.04
C ILE A 418 24.13 25.69 -1.94
N VAL A 419 24.45 26.92 -1.53
CA VAL A 419 25.34 27.80 -2.30
C VAL A 419 26.70 27.12 -2.51
N SER A 420 27.25 26.49 -1.47
CA SER A 420 28.53 25.77 -1.55
C SER A 420 28.47 24.59 -2.53
N LEU A 421 27.39 23.81 -2.49
CA LEU A 421 27.15 22.67 -3.39
C LEU A 421 26.95 23.13 -4.84
N CYS A 422 26.20 24.20 -5.08
CA CYS A 422 26.01 24.74 -6.42
C CYS A 422 27.32 25.28 -7.01
N LEU A 423 28.11 25.99 -6.22
CA LEU A 423 29.42 26.50 -6.65
C LEU A 423 30.41 25.36 -6.93
N SER A 424 30.47 24.32 -6.07
CA SER A 424 31.30 23.15 -6.33
C SER A 424 30.82 22.38 -7.58
N GLY A 425 29.50 22.28 -7.77
CA GLY A 425 28.87 21.70 -8.96
C GLY A 425 29.23 22.45 -10.26
N LEU A 426 29.28 23.79 -10.22
CA LEU A 426 29.73 24.62 -11.36
C LEU A 426 31.20 24.36 -11.72
N VAL A 427 32.08 24.33 -10.72
CA VAL A 427 33.50 24.01 -10.94
C VAL A 427 33.66 22.61 -11.52
N TRP A 428 32.90 21.64 -11.02
CA TRP A 428 32.92 20.28 -11.52
C TRP A 428 32.41 20.17 -12.95
N LEU A 429 31.30 20.83 -13.28
CA LEU A 429 30.76 20.88 -14.64
C LEU A 429 31.82 21.38 -15.64
N LEU A 430 32.59 22.41 -15.28
CA LEU A 430 33.68 22.93 -16.12
C LEU A 430 34.78 21.88 -16.34
N LEU A 431 35.18 21.17 -15.28
CA LEU A 431 36.18 20.10 -15.37
C LEU A 431 35.68 18.91 -16.20
N GLU A 432 34.41 18.55 -16.03
CA GLU A 432 33.78 17.44 -16.74
C GLU A 432 33.60 17.76 -18.24
N LEU A 433 33.16 18.96 -18.59
CA LEU A 433 33.11 19.43 -19.99
C LEU A 433 34.51 19.47 -20.63
N ARG A 434 35.56 19.78 -19.86
CA ARG A 434 36.95 19.74 -20.34
C ARG A 434 37.47 18.31 -20.51
N ALA A 435 37.19 17.42 -19.57
CA ALA A 435 37.58 16.01 -19.64
C ALA A 435 36.91 15.30 -20.84
N ARG A 436 35.62 15.57 -21.07
CA ARG A 436 34.87 14.98 -22.20
C ARG A 436 35.34 15.48 -23.57
N LYS A 437 35.95 16.66 -23.68
CA LYS A 437 36.60 17.10 -24.93
C LYS A 437 37.87 16.29 -25.26
N LEU A 438 38.48 15.66 -24.26
CA LEU A 438 39.71 14.88 -24.40
C LEU A 438 39.44 13.39 -24.65
N ASP A 439 38.31 12.87 -24.16
CA ASP A 439 37.91 11.47 -24.36
C ASP A 439 36.96 11.33 -25.56
N ALA A 440 37.45 10.77 -26.66
CA ALA A 440 36.67 10.54 -27.90
C ALA A 440 35.67 9.37 -27.80
N ALA A 441 35.60 8.67 -26.66
CA ALA A 441 34.71 7.53 -26.47
C ALA A 441 33.37 7.98 -25.85
N GLU A 442 32.28 7.87 -26.62
CA GLU A 442 30.90 8.06 -26.15
C GLU A 442 30.55 6.97 -25.13
N VAL A 443 30.90 7.20 -23.86
CA VAL A 443 30.35 6.39 -22.78
C VAL A 443 29.07 7.04 -22.30
N ASN A 444 27.94 6.36 -22.50
CA ASN A 444 26.64 6.72 -21.91
C ASN A 444 26.76 6.68 -20.39
N THR A 445 26.98 7.84 -19.77
CA THR A 445 26.86 8.03 -18.33
C THR A 445 25.45 8.51 -18.02
N GLU A 446 24.67 7.68 -17.32
CA GLU A 446 23.28 8.00 -16.97
C GLU A 446 23.14 9.05 -15.86
N PHE A 447 24.20 9.30 -15.07
CA PHE A 447 24.17 10.25 -13.96
C PHE A 447 25.43 11.11 -13.92
N SER A 448 25.28 12.42 -14.15
CA SER A 448 26.34 13.42 -13.94
C SER A 448 26.18 14.11 -12.59
N PHE A 449 27.28 14.33 -11.87
CA PHE A 449 27.24 14.85 -10.49
C PHE A 449 26.60 16.25 -10.40
N HIS A 450 26.87 17.14 -11.37
CA HIS A 450 26.29 18.49 -11.41
C HIS A 450 24.78 18.48 -11.66
N SER A 451 24.26 17.54 -12.47
CA SER A 451 22.80 17.42 -12.68
C SER A 451 22.10 16.93 -11.41
N ALA A 452 22.67 15.93 -10.72
CA ALA A 452 22.16 15.48 -9.43
C ALA A 452 22.20 16.61 -8.37
N THR A 453 23.29 17.39 -8.36
CA THR A 453 23.45 18.54 -7.47
C THR A 453 22.43 19.63 -7.75
N ALA A 454 22.19 19.96 -9.02
CA ALA A 454 21.18 20.93 -9.43
C ALA A 454 19.78 20.49 -8.99
N LEU A 455 19.41 19.24 -9.25
CA LEU A 455 18.12 18.67 -8.87
C LEU A 455 17.91 18.66 -7.35
N VAL A 456 18.88 18.15 -6.57
CA VAL A 456 18.77 18.09 -5.10
C VAL A 456 18.69 19.49 -4.51
N SER A 457 19.53 20.41 -4.98
CA SER A 457 19.52 21.79 -4.50
C SER A 457 18.19 22.48 -4.81
N LEU A 458 17.66 22.28 -6.03
CA LEU A 458 16.37 22.82 -6.45
C LEU A 458 15.21 22.28 -5.58
N ILE A 459 15.18 20.99 -5.28
CA ILE A 459 14.16 20.37 -4.41
C ILE A 459 14.22 20.97 -3.01
N VAL A 460 15.43 21.12 -2.44
CA VAL A 460 15.60 21.68 -1.09
C VAL A 460 15.17 23.14 -1.06
N VAL A 461 15.58 23.96 -2.04
CA VAL A 461 15.16 25.38 -2.12
C VAL A 461 13.65 25.50 -2.31
N ALA A 462 13.04 24.68 -3.17
CA ALA A 462 11.59 24.67 -3.35
C ALA A 462 10.86 24.32 -2.05
N LEU A 463 11.32 23.31 -1.31
CA LEU A 463 10.76 22.94 -0.01
C LEU A 463 10.93 24.06 1.02
N MET A 464 12.09 24.72 1.05
CA MET A 464 12.34 25.85 1.97
C MET A 464 11.41 27.02 1.69
N MET A 465 11.23 27.40 0.42
CA MET A 465 10.30 28.47 0.03
C MET A 465 8.84 28.08 0.33
N PHE A 466 8.48 26.81 0.13
CA PHE A 466 7.15 26.30 0.48
C PHE A 466 6.88 26.38 1.99
N VAL A 467 7.81 25.91 2.82
CA VAL A 467 7.72 26.01 4.29
C VAL A 467 7.65 27.47 4.74
N ARG A 468 8.48 28.35 4.16
CA ARG A 468 8.44 29.80 4.43
C ARG A 468 7.05 30.38 4.15
N THR A 469 6.47 30.04 3.01
CA THR A 469 5.13 30.51 2.61
C THR A 469 4.05 30.00 3.55
N ILE A 470 4.13 28.75 4.00
CA ILE A 470 3.20 28.17 4.98
C ILE A 470 3.31 28.89 6.33
N VAL A 471 4.52 29.06 6.86
CA VAL A 471 4.73 29.74 8.15
C VAL A 471 4.25 31.19 8.08
N ALA A 472 4.58 31.92 7.01
CA ALA A 472 4.09 33.27 6.78
C ALA A 472 2.55 33.35 6.71
N SER A 473 1.89 32.28 6.24
CA SER A 473 0.43 32.18 6.23
C SER A 473 -0.19 32.03 7.62
N PHE A 474 0.53 31.43 8.58
CA PHE A 474 0.12 31.33 9.99
C PHE A 474 0.41 32.62 10.76
N GLU A 475 1.58 33.23 10.54
CA GLU A 475 2.02 34.42 11.28
C GLU A 475 1.38 35.73 10.75
N ASN A 476 0.64 35.67 9.65
CA ASN A 476 0.04 36.83 8.95
C ASN A 476 1.05 37.92 8.56
N SER A 477 2.35 37.61 8.56
CA SER A 477 3.44 38.50 8.15
C SER A 477 4.35 37.81 7.15
N PHE A 478 4.44 38.37 5.95
CA PHE A 478 5.47 38.00 4.99
C PHE A 478 6.71 38.84 5.29
N SER A 479 7.76 38.22 5.84
CA SER A 479 9.07 38.87 5.93
C SER A 479 9.70 38.90 4.55
N GLY A 480 10.20 40.08 4.13
CA GLY A 480 10.90 40.22 2.85
C GLY A 480 12.16 39.33 2.75
N PRO A 481 12.63 39.04 1.53
CA PRO A 481 13.79 38.18 1.33
C PRO A 481 15.08 38.82 1.86
N TYR A 482 15.91 38.01 2.53
CA TYR A 482 17.27 38.37 2.91
C TYR A 482 18.21 38.24 1.70
N PRO A 483 19.37 38.93 1.69
CA PRO A 483 20.34 38.81 0.59
C PRO A 483 20.77 37.37 0.30
N ILE A 484 20.87 36.52 1.33
CA ILE A 484 21.23 35.11 1.18
C ILE A 484 20.17 34.29 0.42
N ASP A 485 18.89 34.69 0.47
CA ASP A 485 17.82 34.02 -0.29
C ASP A 485 18.06 34.19 -1.80
N TRP A 486 18.47 35.40 -2.21
CA TRP A 486 18.87 35.69 -3.59
C TRP A 486 20.12 34.92 -4.02
N PHE A 487 21.14 34.84 -3.16
CA PHE A 487 22.32 34.02 -3.46
C PHE A 487 21.99 32.55 -3.62
N THR A 488 21.07 32.02 -2.81
CA THR A 488 20.67 30.60 -2.84
C THR A 488 19.89 30.25 -4.11
N VAL A 489 18.79 30.97 -4.40
CA VAL A 489 18.00 30.74 -5.61
C VAL A 489 18.83 31.08 -6.85
N GLY A 490 19.63 32.14 -6.78
CA GLY A 490 20.54 32.56 -7.84
C GLY A 490 21.61 31.53 -8.17
N SER A 491 22.25 30.89 -7.17
CA SER A 491 23.26 29.86 -7.41
C SER A 491 22.66 28.60 -8.04
N VAL A 492 21.45 28.20 -7.64
CA VAL A 492 20.73 27.08 -8.27
C VAL A 492 20.37 27.43 -9.70
N PHE A 493 19.79 28.61 -9.95
CA PHE A 493 19.46 29.07 -11.30
C PHE A 493 20.69 29.12 -12.20
N LEU A 494 21.82 29.66 -11.71
CA LEU A 494 23.09 29.69 -12.43
C LEU A 494 23.60 28.29 -12.77
N LEU A 495 23.51 27.33 -11.84
CA LEU A 495 23.89 25.93 -12.11
C LEU A 495 22.96 25.29 -13.16
N CYS A 496 21.64 25.47 -13.05
CA CYS A 496 20.68 24.95 -14.04
C CYS A 496 20.92 25.54 -15.43
N VAL A 497 21.23 26.84 -15.53
CA VAL A 497 21.62 27.50 -16.78
C VAL A 497 22.95 26.95 -17.29
N ALA A 498 23.96 26.77 -16.44
CA ALA A 498 25.24 26.20 -16.85
C ALA A 498 25.09 24.76 -17.37
N CYS A 499 24.21 23.96 -16.77
CA CYS A 499 23.86 22.60 -17.23
C CYS A 499 23.30 22.58 -18.66
N LEU A 500 22.86 23.72 -19.24
CA LEU A 500 22.45 23.80 -20.64
C LEU A 500 23.59 23.47 -21.61
N TRP A 501 24.85 23.68 -21.24
CA TRP A 501 26.01 23.31 -22.05
C TRP A 501 26.38 21.82 -22.01
N ASP A 502 25.82 21.04 -21.08
CA ASP A 502 26.03 19.59 -21.02
C ASP A 502 24.93 18.82 -21.78
N ARG A 503 25.29 18.20 -22.91
CA ARG A 503 24.38 17.37 -23.73
C ARG A 503 23.78 16.19 -22.95
N GLN A 504 24.46 15.67 -21.93
CA GLN A 504 23.98 14.52 -21.15
C GLN A 504 23.02 14.92 -20.01
N ALA A 505 22.96 16.20 -19.63
CA ALA A 505 22.07 16.72 -18.58
C ALA A 505 20.62 16.88 -19.09
N LYS A 506 19.94 15.76 -19.37
CA LYS A 506 18.58 15.73 -19.96
C LYS A 506 17.54 16.53 -19.15
N GLN A 507 17.70 16.63 -17.83
CA GLN A 507 16.75 17.27 -16.92
C GLN A 507 16.92 18.79 -16.78
N SER A 508 17.91 19.41 -17.41
CA SER A 508 18.22 20.83 -17.15
C SER A 508 17.13 21.81 -17.60
N LEU A 509 16.31 21.48 -18.61
CA LEU A 509 15.20 22.32 -19.07
C LEU A 509 14.02 22.33 -18.05
N PRO A 510 13.52 21.17 -17.57
CA PRO A 510 12.57 21.12 -16.46
C PRO A 510 13.08 21.82 -15.19
N GLU A 511 14.35 21.61 -14.84
CA GLU A 511 14.98 22.26 -13.68
C GLU A 511 14.97 23.79 -13.82
N LEU A 512 15.23 24.32 -15.02
CA LEU A 512 15.21 25.75 -15.30
C LEU A 512 13.79 26.34 -15.20
N TYR A 513 12.76 25.61 -15.64
CA TYR A 513 11.36 26.03 -15.51
C TYR A 513 11.01 26.27 -14.03
N ILE A 514 11.33 25.31 -13.16
CA ILE A 514 11.06 25.39 -11.72
C ILE A 514 11.95 26.47 -11.08
N ALA A 515 13.23 26.56 -11.43
CA ALA A 515 14.13 27.58 -10.91
C ALA A 515 13.64 29.00 -11.24
N THR A 516 13.07 29.21 -12.43
CA THR A 516 12.48 30.49 -12.85
C THR A 516 11.22 30.81 -12.04
N LEU A 517 10.37 29.83 -11.76
CA LEU A 517 9.22 30.00 -10.86
C LEU A 517 9.65 30.42 -9.45
N LEU A 518 10.69 29.78 -8.89
CA LEU A 518 11.21 30.14 -7.57
C LEU A 518 11.79 31.56 -7.56
N LEU A 519 12.49 31.96 -8.62
CA LEU A 519 13.03 33.30 -8.77
C LEU A 519 11.91 34.37 -8.85
N THR A 520 10.83 34.10 -9.60
CA THR A 520 9.67 35.01 -9.68
C THR A 520 8.90 35.07 -8.36
N ALA A 521 8.78 33.96 -7.63
CA ALA A 521 8.19 33.94 -6.30
C ALA A 521 9.01 34.79 -5.31
N LEU A 522 10.35 34.67 -5.34
CA LEU A 522 11.24 35.47 -4.50
C LEU A 522 11.15 36.98 -4.84
N ALA A 523 11.03 37.30 -6.13
CA ALA A 523 10.83 38.67 -6.58
C ALA A 523 9.49 39.24 -6.09
N LEU A 524 8.42 38.44 -6.06
CA LEU A 524 7.12 38.87 -5.55
C LEU A 524 7.15 39.17 -4.04
N GLU A 525 7.88 38.37 -3.25
CA GLU A 525 8.07 38.61 -1.81
C GLU A 525 8.73 39.97 -1.50
N GLN A 526 9.55 40.50 -2.41
CA GLN A 526 10.24 41.79 -2.22
C GLN A 526 9.27 42.99 -2.22
N TYR A 527 8.10 42.89 -2.84
CA TYR A 527 7.17 44.01 -2.97
C TYR A 527 6.30 44.27 -1.73
N HIS A 528 6.43 43.47 -0.66
CA HIS A 528 5.73 43.66 0.63
C HIS A 528 4.20 43.92 0.48
N LEU A 529 3.56 43.18 -0.43
CA LEU A 529 2.13 43.33 -0.71
C LEU A 529 1.28 42.84 0.47
N SER A 530 0.05 43.38 0.59
CA SER A 530 -0.93 42.83 1.54
C SER A 530 -1.29 41.38 1.17
N ARG A 531 -1.68 40.56 2.16
CA ARG A 531 -1.95 39.12 1.97
C ARG A 531 -2.87 38.83 0.77
N ASN A 532 -3.98 39.55 0.64
CA ASN A 532 -4.92 39.36 -0.47
C ASN A 532 -4.27 39.68 -1.82
N ARG A 533 -3.53 40.80 -1.89
CA ARG A 533 -2.85 41.22 -3.12
C ARG A 533 -1.67 40.33 -3.47
N PHE A 534 -0.97 39.77 -2.48
CA PHE A 534 0.11 38.80 -2.69
C PHE A 534 -0.42 37.51 -3.31
N ILE A 535 -1.49 36.94 -2.75
CA ILE A 535 -2.14 35.72 -3.28
C ILE A 535 -2.69 35.97 -4.69
N TRP A 536 -3.36 37.11 -4.90
CA TRP A 536 -3.85 37.50 -6.22
C TRP A 536 -2.72 37.71 -7.23
N ALA A 537 -1.66 38.44 -6.88
CA ALA A 537 -0.52 38.68 -7.76
C ALA A 537 0.19 37.38 -8.11
N GLY A 538 0.31 36.44 -7.16
CA GLY A 538 0.80 35.09 -7.41
C GLY A 538 -0.04 34.35 -8.46
N ALA A 539 -1.37 34.42 -8.38
CA ALA A 539 -2.25 33.85 -9.40
C ALA A 539 -2.00 34.47 -10.79
N ILE A 540 -1.93 35.80 -10.88
CA ILE A 540 -1.66 36.48 -12.16
C ILE A 540 -0.28 36.09 -12.73
N ILE A 541 0.76 36.03 -11.90
CA ILE A 541 2.11 35.62 -12.32
C ILE A 541 2.10 34.18 -12.84
N LEU A 542 1.45 33.24 -12.14
CA LEU A 542 1.35 31.85 -12.61
C LEU A 542 0.59 31.76 -13.95
N ALA A 543 -0.47 32.55 -14.12
CA ALA A 543 -1.27 32.61 -15.34
C ALA A 543 -0.45 33.11 -16.53
N VAL A 544 0.31 34.19 -16.34
CA VAL A 544 1.22 34.74 -17.35
C VAL A 544 2.35 33.75 -17.62
N PHE A 545 2.95 33.16 -16.58
CA PHE A 545 4.05 32.23 -16.70
C PHE A 545 3.69 31.00 -17.54
N ALA A 546 2.58 30.32 -17.21
CA ALA A 546 2.10 29.16 -17.97
C ALA A 546 1.81 29.52 -19.44
N LEU A 547 1.17 30.67 -19.69
CA LEU A 547 0.91 31.16 -21.04
C LEU A 547 2.21 31.44 -21.81
N THR A 548 3.18 32.10 -21.17
CA THR A 548 4.49 32.37 -21.78
C THR A 548 5.27 31.09 -22.09
N ALA A 549 5.22 30.09 -21.21
CA ALA A 549 5.86 28.80 -21.45
C ALA A 549 5.24 28.07 -22.66
N SER A 550 3.90 28.08 -22.78
CA SER A 550 3.21 27.56 -23.97
C SER A 550 3.52 28.37 -25.23
N ALA A 551 3.62 29.70 -25.14
CA ALA A 551 4.00 30.55 -26.27
C ALA A 551 5.45 30.32 -26.72
N MET A 552 6.40 30.15 -25.79
CA MET A 552 7.78 29.78 -26.10
C MET A 552 7.88 28.42 -26.80
N TRP A 553 7.03 27.46 -26.43
CA TRP A 553 6.93 26.18 -27.14
C TRP A 553 6.35 26.33 -28.56
N HIS A 554 5.34 27.18 -28.71
CA HIS A 554 4.77 27.48 -30.03
C HIS A 554 5.80 28.14 -30.96
N TRP A 555 6.66 29.02 -30.43
CA TRP A 555 7.76 29.68 -31.16
C TRP A 555 9.13 28.99 -31.02
N ARG A 556 9.15 27.69 -30.73
CA ARG A 556 10.38 26.93 -30.41
C ARG A 556 11.47 27.01 -31.48
N GLU A 557 11.12 27.08 -32.77
CA GLU A 557 12.11 27.15 -33.85
C GLU A 557 12.96 28.42 -33.77
N ASP A 558 12.32 29.55 -33.51
CA ASP A 558 13.02 30.84 -33.36
C ASP A 558 13.85 30.87 -32.08
N VAL A 559 13.35 30.26 -30.99
CA VAL A 559 14.11 30.09 -29.74
C VAL A 559 15.36 29.22 -29.99
N MET A 560 15.24 28.13 -30.73
CA MET A 560 16.38 27.24 -31.03
C MET A 560 17.45 27.96 -31.87
N ARG A 561 17.05 28.72 -32.90
CA ARG A 561 17.97 29.54 -33.71
C ARG A 561 18.74 30.54 -32.86
N TRP A 562 18.09 31.14 -31.87
CA TRP A 562 18.75 32.04 -30.93
C TRP A 562 19.75 31.31 -30.03
N THR A 563 19.41 30.11 -29.53
CA THR A 563 20.32 29.31 -28.69
C THR A 563 21.54 28.76 -29.43
N ASP A 564 21.45 28.54 -30.75
CA ASP A 564 22.60 28.13 -31.57
C ASP A 564 23.72 29.19 -31.54
N ASN A 565 23.37 30.48 -31.51
CA ASN A 565 24.35 31.58 -31.38
C ASN A 565 25.13 31.54 -30.05
N LEU A 566 24.54 30.95 -29.01
CA LEU A 566 25.16 30.79 -27.68
C LEU A 566 25.94 29.46 -27.53
N ARG A 567 26.08 28.68 -28.62
CA ARG A 567 26.73 27.36 -28.63
C ARG A 567 26.11 26.34 -27.67
N ILE A 568 24.81 26.48 -27.38
CA ILE A 568 24.06 25.50 -26.59
C ILE A 568 23.73 24.31 -27.50
N PRO A 569 24.02 23.05 -27.11
CA PRO A 569 23.74 21.89 -27.96
C PRO A 569 22.23 21.73 -28.17
N ARG A 570 21.83 21.42 -29.40
CA ARG A 570 20.43 21.09 -29.73
C ARG A 570 20.01 19.78 -29.03
N ARG A 571 18.92 19.83 -28.28
CA ARG A 571 18.41 18.73 -27.42
C ARG A 571 17.07 18.18 -27.88
N ILE A 572 16.32 18.97 -28.62
CA ILE A 572 14.97 18.67 -29.08
C ILE A 572 15.04 18.65 -30.59
N ASP A 573 14.62 17.55 -31.20
CA ASP A 573 14.47 17.48 -32.65
C ASP A 573 13.30 18.37 -33.07
N THR A 574 13.44 19.08 -34.19
CA THR A 574 12.43 20.02 -34.70
C THR A 574 11.08 19.35 -34.99
N ASN A 575 11.08 18.03 -35.22
CA ASN A 575 9.90 17.24 -35.54
C ASN A 575 9.12 16.78 -34.30
N VAL A 576 9.62 17.04 -33.07
CA VAL A 576 8.93 16.66 -31.84
C VAL A 576 7.71 17.56 -31.64
N THR A 577 6.54 16.92 -31.54
CA THR A 577 5.24 17.60 -31.42
C THR A 577 4.84 17.89 -29.98
N HIS A 578 5.46 17.25 -28.99
CA HIS A 578 5.14 17.44 -27.58
C HIS A 578 6.32 17.11 -26.65
N LEU A 579 6.37 17.78 -25.49
CA LEU A 579 7.31 17.50 -24.41
C LEU A 579 6.55 17.09 -23.14
N PRO A 580 6.64 15.82 -22.68
CA PRO A 580 5.88 15.35 -21.51
C PRO A 580 6.09 16.21 -20.26
N TRP A 581 7.34 16.54 -19.93
CA TRP A 581 7.65 17.33 -18.74
C TRP A 581 7.05 18.75 -18.78
N LEU A 582 7.02 19.39 -19.96
CA LEU A 582 6.49 20.75 -20.11
C LEU A 582 4.97 20.73 -19.94
N ILE A 583 4.33 19.72 -20.52
CA ILE A 583 2.89 19.49 -20.40
C ILE A 583 2.53 19.26 -18.92
N GLU A 584 3.21 18.35 -18.23
CA GLU A 584 2.96 18.04 -16.82
C GLU A 584 3.14 19.27 -15.93
N LEU A 585 4.21 20.05 -16.12
CA LEU A 585 4.47 21.26 -15.33
C LEU A 585 3.46 22.38 -15.64
N ASN A 586 3.06 22.58 -16.90
CA ASN A 586 2.04 23.57 -17.25
C ASN A 586 0.66 23.18 -16.70
N ILE A 587 0.28 21.90 -16.78
CA ILE A 587 -0.95 21.40 -16.16
C ILE A 587 -0.93 21.64 -14.64
N GLY A 588 0.18 21.31 -13.98
CA GLY A 588 0.36 21.58 -12.55
C GLY A 588 0.24 23.06 -12.20
N THR A 589 0.88 23.93 -12.99
CA THR A 589 0.86 25.39 -12.81
C THR A 589 -0.56 25.96 -12.97
N VAL A 590 -1.27 25.56 -14.03
CA VAL A 590 -2.66 25.97 -14.26
C VAL A 590 -3.61 25.43 -13.19
N THR A 591 -3.34 24.22 -12.67
CA THR A 591 -4.13 23.65 -11.58
C THR A 591 -3.96 24.46 -10.29
N VAL A 592 -2.73 24.80 -9.90
CA VAL A 592 -2.46 25.65 -8.73
C VAL A 592 -3.10 27.02 -8.90
N LEU A 593 -2.95 27.65 -10.08
CA LEU A 593 -3.65 28.89 -10.42
C LEU A 593 -5.17 28.78 -10.20
N THR A 594 -5.78 27.72 -10.72
CA THR A 594 -7.23 27.50 -10.63
C THR A 594 -7.68 27.32 -9.18
N LEU A 595 -6.91 26.60 -8.37
CA LEU A 595 -7.17 26.44 -6.93
C LEU A 595 -7.06 27.78 -6.17
N ILE A 596 -6.07 28.61 -6.52
CA ILE A 596 -5.93 29.95 -5.94
C ILE A 596 -7.11 30.84 -6.36
N ALA A 597 -7.46 30.86 -7.64
CA ALA A 597 -8.59 31.63 -8.15
C ALA A 597 -9.93 31.19 -7.53
N TYR A 598 -10.11 29.89 -7.31
CA TYR A 598 -11.23 29.34 -6.55
C TYR A 598 -11.24 29.85 -5.11
N GLY A 599 -10.10 29.79 -4.39
CA GLY A 599 -9.97 30.32 -3.04
C GLY A 599 -10.27 31.83 -2.94
N ILE A 600 -9.78 32.61 -3.91
CA ILE A 600 -10.06 34.05 -4.02
C ILE A 600 -11.57 34.29 -4.15
N ASN A 601 -12.26 33.54 -5.01
CA ASN A 601 -13.72 33.66 -5.21
C ASN A 601 -14.54 33.27 -3.97
N LEU A 602 -14.00 32.42 -3.10
CA LEU A 602 -14.68 32.02 -1.86
C LEU A 602 -14.43 32.96 -0.68
N ALA A 603 -13.27 33.61 -0.61
CA ALA A 603 -12.83 34.31 0.60
C ALA A 603 -12.75 35.84 0.45
N PHE A 604 -12.50 36.37 -0.74
CA PHE A 604 -12.19 37.80 -0.89
C PHE A 604 -13.45 38.65 -1.06
N LEU A 605 -13.53 39.76 -0.34
CA LEU A 605 -14.67 40.70 -0.47
C LEU A 605 -14.56 41.56 -1.74
N GLU A 606 -13.34 41.93 -2.13
CA GLU A 606 -13.03 42.75 -3.30
C GLU A 606 -13.49 42.06 -4.59
N GLY A 607 -14.47 42.66 -5.29
CA GLY A 607 -15.04 42.10 -6.52
C GLY A 607 -14.04 42.06 -7.68
N ASP A 608 -13.21 43.11 -7.81
CA ASP A 608 -12.24 43.23 -8.91
C ASP A 608 -11.17 42.13 -8.87
N LEU A 609 -10.69 41.77 -7.67
CA LEU A 609 -9.72 40.68 -7.49
C LEU A 609 -10.31 39.33 -7.86
N ARG A 610 -11.60 39.10 -7.54
CA ARG A 610 -12.30 37.86 -7.87
C ARG A 610 -12.54 37.72 -9.37
N LEU A 611 -13.01 38.80 -10.00
CA LEU A 611 -13.26 38.82 -11.44
C LEU A 611 -11.98 38.64 -12.24
N THR A 612 -10.92 39.38 -11.91
CA THR A 612 -9.62 39.26 -12.61
C THR A 612 -8.96 37.89 -12.41
N ALA A 613 -9.09 37.27 -11.23
CA ALA A 613 -8.62 35.91 -11.00
C ALA A 613 -9.41 34.87 -11.83
N ALA A 614 -10.73 35.02 -11.96
CA ALA A 614 -11.54 34.17 -12.82
C ALA A 614 -11.16 34.34 -14.31
N ILE A 615 -10.97 35.59 -14.77
CA ILE A 615 -10.51 35.89 -16.13
C ILE A 615 -9.13 35.25 -16.38
N ALA A 616 -8.22 35.28 -15.40
CA ALA A 616 -6.91 34.63 -15.52
C ALA A 616 -7.01 33.12 -15.78
N VAL A 617 -8.01 32.44 -15.21
CA VAL A 617 -8.33 31.03 -15.49
C VAL A 617 -8.95 30.86 -16.88
N VAL A 618 -9.88 31.72 -17.28
CA VAL A 618 -10.46 31.70 -18.64
C VAL A 618 -9.37 31.84 -19.70
N LEU A 619 -8.39 32.73 -19.49
CA LEU A 619 -7.26 32.92 -20.40
C LEU A 619 -6.38 31.67 -20.57
N GLN A 620 -6.42 30.70 -19.64
CA GLN A 620 -5.70 29.43 -19.79
C GLN A 620 -6.29 28.54 -20.90
N PHE A 621 -7.47 28.89 -21.44
CA PHE A 621 -7.93 28.37 -22.73
C PHE A 621 -6.83 28.53 -23.79
N ALA A 622 -6.18 29.69 -23.86
CA ALA A 622 -5.09 29.98 -24.80
C ALA A 622 -3.83 29.15 -24.49
N THR A 623 -3.49 28.95 -23.21
CA THR A 623 -2.33 28.15 -22.78
C THR A 623 -2.38 26.72 -23.34
N PHE A 624 -3.52 26.05 -23.25
CA PHE A 624 -3.68 24.70 -23.83
C PHE A 624 -3.94 24.75 -25.34
N ALA A 625 -4.57 25.79 -25.87
CA ALA A 625 -4.76 25.96 -27.31
C ALA A 625 -3.41 26.12 -28.05
N LEU A 626 -2.43 26.80 -27.45
CA LEU A 626 -1.08 26.95 -28.02
C LEU A 626 -0.26 25.64 -28.00
N LEU A 627 -0.65 24.68 -27.15
CA LEU A 627 -0.02 23.35 -27.07
C LEU A 627 -0.65 22.36 -28.07
N THR A 628 -1.63 22.76 -28.89
CA THR A 628 -2.34 21.84 -29.79
C THR A 628 -1.51 21.48 -31.03
N GLU A 629 -0.62 20.50 -30.92
CA GLU A 629 0.17 19.98 -32.05
C GLU A 629 0.19 18.43 -32.08
N GLY A 630 0.39 17.86 -33.28
CA GLY A 630 0.59 16.42 -33.48
C GLY A 630 -0.59 15.52 -33.08
N SER A 631 -0.28 14.32 -32.59
CA SER A 631 -1.25 13.29 -32.19
C SER A 631 -2.06 13.63 -30.94
N TYR A 632 -1.58 14.54 -30.09
CA TYR A 632 -2.22 14.96 -28.85
C TYR A 632 -3.15 16.17 -29.02
N ARG A 633 -3.25 16.70 -30.23
CA ARG A 633 -4.12 17.82 -30.59
C ARG A 633 -5.56 17.72 -30.04
N PRO A 634 -6.32 16.61 -30.21
CA PRO A 634 -7.69 16.53 -29.69
C PRO A 634 -7.74 16.55 -28.16
N HIS A 635 -6.72 16.02 -27.48
CA HIS A 635 -6.65 16.04 -26.02
C HIS A 635 -6.48 17.47 -25.49
N PHE A 636 -5.56 18.25 -26.04
CA PHE A 636 -5.35 19.64 -25.62
C PHE A 636 -6.51 20.57 -25.97
N GLN A 637 -7.21 20.33 -27.08
CA GLN A 637 -8.43 21.06 -27.40
C GLN A 637 -9.53 20.81 -26.35
N ARG A 638 -9.70 19.55 -25.90
CA ARG A 638 -10.64 19.21 -24.81
C ARG A 638 -10.22 19.87 -23.49
N MET A 639 -8.93 19.85 -23.14
CA MET A 639 -8.42 20.51 -21.93
C MET A 639 -8.62 22.02 -21.96
N SER A 640 -8.38 22.64 -23.12
CA SER A 640 -8.61 24.07 -23.37
C SER A 640 -10.08 24.45 -23.13
N ILE A 641 -11.02 23.68 -23.68
CA ILE A 641 -12.46 23.89 -23.43
C ILE A 641 -12.80 23.67 -21.95
N ALA A 642 -12.30 22.59 -21.33
CA ALA A 642 -12.59 22.28 -19.93
C ALA A 642 -12.12 23.37 -18.97
N ILE A 643 -10.90 23.90 -19.14
CA ILE A 643 -10.40 24.99 -18.28
C ILE A 643 -11.15 26.29 -18.53
N GLY A 644 -11.54 26.56 -19.78
CA GLY A 644 -12.39 27.70 -20.12
C GLY A 644 -13.75 27.63 -19.42
N LEU A 645 -14.39 26.45 -19.41
CA LEU A 645 -15.65 26.21 -18.69
C LEU A 645 -15.49 26.42 -17.18
N ILE A 646 -14.42 25.92 -16.57
CA ILE A 646 -14.12 26.16 -15.15
C ILE A 646 -13.95 27.66 -14.88
N GLY A 647 -13.24 28.37 -15.75
CA GLY A 647 -13.06 29.82 -15.66
C GLY A 647 -14.40 30.58 -15.76
N ILE A 648 -15.30 30.17 -16.64
CA ILE A 648 -16.65 30.77 -16.77
C ILE A 648 -17.46 30.58 -15.47
N VAL A 649 -17.42 29.38 -14.88
CA VAL A 649 -18.07 29.11 -13.57
C VAL A 649 -17.51 30.00 -12.47
N LEU A 650 -16.18 30.13 -12.39
CA LEU A 650 -15.55 31.04 -11.44
C LEU A 650 -15.93 32.50 -11.70
N MET A 651 -16.10 32.88 -12.97
CA MET A 651 -16.55 34.21 -13.35
C MET A 651 -18.00 34.46 -12.92
N GLY A 652 -18.90 33.48 -13.06
CA GLY A 652 -20.25 33.55 -12.51
C GLY A 652 -20.26 33.69 -10.99
N TRP A 653 -19.37 32.96 -10.30
CA TRP A 653 -19.22 33.05 -8.85
C TRP A 653 -18.59 34.36 -8.37
N ALA A 654 -17.81 35.05 -9.20
CA ALA A 654 -17.18 36.33 -8.85
C ALA A 654 -18.18 37.43 -8.49
N TRP A 655 -19.43 37.32 -8.96
CA TRP A 655 -20.51 38.26 -8.63
C TRP A 655 -21.16 38.01 -7.27
N LEU A 656 -20.94 36.84 -6.66
CA LEU A 656 -21.53 36.47 -5.37
C LEU A 656 -20.68 36.96 -4.21
N ILE A 657 -21.22 37.76 -3.29
CA ILE A 657 -20.47 38.30 -2.15
C ILE A 657 -20.28 37.19 -1.09
N PRO A 658 -19.04 36.82 -0.73
CA PRO A 658 -18.79 35.83 0.32
C PRO A 658 -19.47 36.20 1.65
N GLY A 659 -20.10 35.22 2.30
CA GLY A 659 -20.79 35.41 3.58
C GLY A 659 -22.18 36.07 3.50
N SER A 660 -22.57 36.62 2.35
CA SER A 660 -23.90 37.23 2.15
C SER A 660 -24.71 36.47 1.08
N THR A 661 -24.48 36.77 -0.20
CA THR A 661 -25.16 36.14 -1.34
C THR A 661 -24.43 34.91 -1.85
N GLY A 662 -23.16 34.72 -1.49
CA GLY A 662 -22.33 33.56 -1.82
C GLY A 662 -22.61 32.32 -0.96
N THR A 663 -23.86 31.87 -0.91
CA THR A 663 -24.21 30.56 -0.35
C THR A 663 -23.82 29.44 -1.32
N TRP A 664 -23.59 28.23 -0.80
CA TRP A 664 -23.36 27.06 -1.64
C TRP A 664 -24.54 26.75 -2.57
N LEU A 665 -25.77 27.04 -2.13
CA LEU A 665 -26.97 26.92 -2.94
C LEU A 665 -26.90 27.83 -4.17
N ASN A 666 -26.61 29.12 -4.00
CA ASN A 666 -26.54 30.07 -5.12
C ASN A 666 -25.39 29.72 -6.09
N ARG A 667 -24.25 29.25 -5.58
CA ARG A 667 -23.14 28.76 -6.41
C ARG A 667 -23.53 27.55 -7.26
N ALA A 668 -24.27 26.60 -6.67
CA ALA A 668 -24.77 25.43 -7.38
C ALA A 668 -25.85 25.80 -8.42
N VAL A 669 -26.71 26.79 -8.13
CA VAL A 669 -27.67 27.31 -9.10
C VAL A 669 -26.94 27.95 -10.30
N ILE A 670 -25.91 28.77 -10.07
CA ILE A 670 -25.10 29.35 -11.15
C ILE A 670 -24.47 28.26 -12.02
N LEU A 671 -23.82 27.28 -11.39
CA LEU A 671 -23.22 26.14 -12.10
C LEU A 671 -24.25 25.38 -12.94
N MET A 672 -25.42 25.07 -12.36
CA MET A 672 -26.51 24.38 -13.04
C MET A 672 -27.01 25.18 -14.25
N VAL A 673 -27.29 26.46 -14.06
CA VAL A 673 -27.79 27.36 -15.11
C VAL A 673 -26.76 27.48 -16.23
N GLU A 674 -25.49 27.70 -15.91
CA GLU A 674 -24.42 27.80 -16.90
C GLU A 674 -24.25 26.51 -17.70
N MET A 675 -24.21 25.35 -17.05
CA MET A 675 -24.07 24.07 -17.75
C MET A 675 -25.25 23.80 -18.70
N PHE A 676 -26.51 23.95 -18.24
CA PHE A 676 -27.67 23.73 -19.10
C PHE A 676 -27.82 24.80 -20.18
N CYS A 677 -27.50 26.07 -19.89
CA CYS A 677 -27.51 27.14 -20.89
C CYS A 677 -26.45 26.89 -21.95
N LEU A 678 -25.21 26.54 -21.57
CA LEU A 678 -24.14 26.27 -22.53
C LEU A 678 -24.45 25.03 -23.38
N THR A 679 -25.05 23.98 -22.80
CA THR A 679 -25.56 22.84 -23.58
C THR A 679 -26.64 23.27 -24.58
N GLY A 680 -27.60 24.10 -24.15
CA GLY A 680 -28.64 24.64 -25.04
C GLY A 680 -28.09 25.54 -26.15
N ILE A 681 -27.18 26.45 -25.81
CA ILE A 681 -26.52 27.36 -26.77
C ILE A 681 -25.72 26.57 -27.81
N TYR A 682 -25.00 25.53 -27.38
CA TYR A 682 -24.30 24.66 -28.31
C TYR A 682 -25.27 23.98 -29.30
N SER A 683 -26.31 23.32 -28.77
CA SER A 683 -27.29 22.57 -29.56
C SER A 683 -28.12 23.44 -30.52
N LEU A 684 -28.34 24.72 -30.21
CA LEU A 684 -29.21 25.61 -30.99
C LEU A 684 -28.44 26.60 -31.88
N VAL A 685 -27.27 27.08 -31.44
CA VAL A 685 -26.56 28.23 -32.04
C VAL A 685 -25.15 27.87 -32.47
N LEU A 686 -24.34 27.29 -31.57
CA LEU A 686 -22.89 27.16 -31.78
C LEU A 686 -22.52 26.04 -32.76
N ASP A 687 -23.34 25.00 -32.90
CA ASP A 687 -23.15 23.94 -33.89
C ASP A 687 -22.98 24.50 -35.32
N LYS A 688 -23.74 25.56 -35.67
CA LYS A 688 -23.66 26.20 -37.00
C LYS A 688 -22.36 26.98 -37.22
N ALA A 689 -21.81 27.58 -36.18
CA ALA A 689 -20.61 28.42 -36.27
C ALA A 689 -19.32 27.58 -36.28
N LEU A 690 -19.27 26.54 -35.44
CA LEU A 690 -18.10 25.67 -35.29
C LEU A 690 -17.93 24.65 -36.43
N GLN A 691 -18.95 24.41 -37.27
CA GLN A 691 -18.84 23.57 -38.47
C GLN A 691 -17.68 23.95 -39.40
N LYS A 692 -17.17 25.19 -39.36
CA LYS A 692 -15.99 25.64 -40.11
C LYS A 692 -14.66 25.09 -39.57
N THR A 693 -14.63 24.58 -38.35
CA THR A 693 -13.45 24.03 -37.67
C THR A 693 -13.80 22.69 -37.02
N PRO A 694 -13.83 21.59 -37.80
CA PRO A 694 -14.38 20.30 -37.34
C PRO A 694 -13.67 19.75 -36.10
N ASP A 695 -12.37 20.00 -35.95
CA ASP A 695 -11.57 19.54 -34.81
C ASP A 695 -12.05 20.15 -33.47
N TRP A 696 -12.35 21.45 -33.46
CA TRP A 696 -12.86 22.14 -32.27
C TRP A 696 -14.31 21.74 -31.96
N THR A 697 -15.11 21.48 -32.99
CA THR A 697 -16.49 20.96 -32.83
C THR A 697 -16.47 19.60 -32.13
N ASN A 698 -15.58 18.70 -32.54
CA ASN A 698 -15.45 17.38 -31.92
C ASN A 698 -15.04 17.51 -30.44
N ALA A 699 -14.10 18.40 -30.12
CA ALA A 699 -13.68 18.62 -28.74
C ALA A 699 -14.82 19.15 -27.85
N VAL A 700 -15.68 20.05 -28.37
CA VAL A 700 -16.88 20.52 -27.64
C VAL A 700 -17.91 19.40 -27.47
N GLN A 701 -18.12 18.57 -28.50
CA GLN A 701 -19.01 17.39 -28.41
C GLN A 701 -18.54 16.41 -27.34
N ASP A 702 -17.23 16.18 -27.23
CA ASP A 702 -16.65 15.30 -26.21
C ASP A 702 -16.82 15.84 -24.78
N CYS A 703 -16.86 17.16 -24.61
CA CYS A 703 -17.11 17.81 -23.31
C CYS A 703 -18.60 17.83 -22.91
N MET A 704 -19.52 17.66 -23.87
CA MET A 704 -20.97 17.79 -23.64
C MET A 704 -21.54 16.84 -22.59
N PRO A 705 -21.20 15.53 -22.56
CA PRO A 705 -21.70 14.63 -21.52
C PRO A 705 -21.25 15.06 -20.12
N TRP A 706 -20.04 15.60 -20.00
CA TRP A 706 -19.49 16.08 -18.72
C TRP A 706 -20.19 17.36 -18.24
N MET A 707 -20.56 18.26 -19.16
CA MET A 707 -21.40 19.42 -18.82
C MET A 707 -22.77 19.00 -18.31
N LEU A 708 -23.42 18.02 -18.95
CA LEU A 708 -24.69 17.46 -18.50
C LEU A 708 -24.58 16.80 -17.11
N VAL A 709 -23.50 16.04 -16.87
CA VAL A 709 -23.23 15.43 -15.56
C VAL A 709 -23.01 16.50 -14.50
N ALA A 710 -22.22 17.53 -14.78
CA ALA A 710 -21.98 18.64 -13.86
C ALA A 710 -23.26 19.42 -13.54
N GLY A 711 -24.07 19.73 -14.56
CA GLY A 711 -25.37 20.38 -14.39
C GLY A 711 -26.37 19.53 -13.61
N GLY A 712 -26.42 18.22 -13.87
CA GLY A 712 -27.24 17.26 -13.13
C GLY A 712 -26.82 17.10 -11.67
N PHE A 713 -25.51 17.09 -11.40
CA PHE A 713 -24.98 17.06 -10.02
C PHE A 713 -25.30 18.35 -9.27
N ALA A 714 -25.14 19.51 -9.94
CA ALA A 714 -25.50 20.80 -9.39
C ALA A 714 -27.00 20.87 -9.05
N LEU A 715 -27.87 20.37 -9.95
CA LEU A 715 -29.32 20.26 -9.72
C LEU A 715 -29.63 19.36 -8.51
N ALA A 716 -29.00 18.19 -8.43
CA ALA A 716 -29.18 17.29 -7.30
C ALA A 716 -28.76 17.95 -5.98
N PHE A 717 -27.62 18.64 -5.96
CA PHE A 717 -27.15 19.40 -4.80
C PHE A 717 -28.12 20.52 -4.41
N THR A 718 -28.67 21.26 -5.38
CA THR A 718 -29.67 22.30 -5.10
C THR A 718 -30.91 21.70 -4.44
N LEU A 719 -31.48 20.63 -5.01
CA LEU A 719 -32.70 20.00 -4.47
C LEU A 719 -32.47 19.36 -3.10
N CYS A 720 -31.32 18.71 -2.88
CA CYS A 720 -30.95 18.17 -1.57
C CYS A 720 -30.81 19.28 -0.52
N THR A 721 -30.28 20.44 -0.91
CA THR A 721 -30.14 21.59 -0.01
C THR A 721 -31.50 22.21 0.31
N GLU A 722 -32.41 22.30 -0.67
CA GLU A 722 -33.80 22.71 -0.44
C GLU A 722 -34.51 21.76 0.53
N LEU A 723 -34.37 20.45 0.34
CA LEU A 723 -34.90 19.44 1.24
C LEU A 723 -34.32 19.58 2.66
N TYR A 724 -33.00 19.76 2.78
CA TYR A 724 -32.34 19.99 4.05
C TYR A 724 -32.87 21.24 4.76
N TYR A 725 -33.08 22.35 4.03
CA TYR A 725 -33.66 23.55 4.62
C TYR A 725 -35.11 23.34 5.06
N GLN A 726 -35.91 22.63 4.27
CA GLN A 726 -37.29 22.34 4.62
C GLN A 726 -37.40 21.48 5.88
N ILE A 727 -36.52 20.48 6.04
CA ILE A 727 -36.49 19.61 7.24
C ILE A 727 -36.04 20.39 8.48
N ASN A 728 -34.98 21.20 8.39
CA ASN A 728 -34.39 21.83 9.57
C ASN A 728 -35.05 23.15 9.97
N PHE A 729 -35.55 23.92 8.99
CA PHE A 729 -36.06 25.28 9.21
C PHE A 729 -37.55 25.43 8.87
N GLY A 730 -38.22 24.39 8.36
CA GLY A 730 -39.63 24.42 7.96
C GLY A 730 -39.93 25.27 6.72
N ALA A 731 -38.93 25.97 6.18
CA ALA A 731 -39.03 26.81 4.99
C ALA A 731 -37.68 26.86 4.26
N VAL A 732 -37.73 26.80 2.93
CA VAL A 732 -36.55 26.94 2.06
C VAL A 732 -36.11 28.41 1.97
N ARG A 733 -34.97 28.75 2.59
CA ARG A 733 -34.37 30.09 2.48
C ARG A 733 -33.55 30.23 1.20
N ILE A 734 -34.22 30.55 0.10
CA ILE A 734 -33.61 30.74 -1.22
C ILE A 734 -33.85 32.16 -1.73
N ASN A 735 -32.90 32.71 -2.50
CA ASN A 735 -33.10 33.98 -3.19
C ASN A 735 -34.24 33.82 -4.22
N PRO A 736 -35.21 34.75 -4.31
CA PRO A 736 -36.30 34.67 -5.28
C PRO A 736 -35.83 34.46 -6.73
N VAL A 737 -34.69 35.06 -7.11
CA VAL A 737 -34.09 34.89 -8.44
C VAL A 737 -33.64 33.45 -8.65
N SER A 738 -33.04 32.82 -7.64
CA SER A 738 -32.58 31.43 -7.70
C SER A 738 -33.75 30.44 -7.73
N LEU A 739 -34.83 30.70 -6.98
CA LEU A 739 -36.05 29.89 -7.01
C LEU A 739 -36.65 29.86 -8.41
N VAL A 740 -36.85 31.03 -9.00
CA VAL A 740 -37.40 31.15 -10.36
C VAL A 740 -36.44 30.53 -11.39
N ALA A 741 -35.13 30.73 -11.24
CA ALA A 741 -34.13 30.15 -12.12
C ALA A 741 -34.18 28.61 -12.12
N ILE A 742 -34.33 27.95 -10.96
CA ILE A 742 -34.45 26.48 -10.88
C ILE A 742 -35.71 26.01 -11.59
N GLY A 743 -36.87 26.61 -11.30
CA GLY A 743 -38.14 26.26 -11.94
C GLY A 743 -38.11 26.41 -13.46
N ILE A 744 -37.60 27.54 -13.95
CA ILE A 744 -37.44 27.79 -15.40
C ILE A 744 -36.46 26.79 -16.01
N THR A 745 -35.34 26.49 -15.34
CA THR A 745 -34.34 25.55 -15.85
C THR A 745 -34.91 24.14 -15.96
N LEU A 746 -35.64 23.65 -14.95
CA LEU A 746 -36.29 22.33 -14.97
C LEU A 746 -37.34 22.24 -16.07
N LEU A 747 -38.20 23.26 -16.22
CA LEU A 747 -39.20 23.29 -17.29
C LEU A 747 -38.56 23.35 -18.67
N THR A 748 -37.56 24.21 -18.85
CA THR A 748 -36.82 24.36 -20.11
C THR A 748 -36.10 23.06 -20.45
N ALA A 749 -35.46 22.41 -19.48
CA ALA A 749 -34.80 21.12 -19.67
C ALA A 749 -35.79 20.01 -20.06
N THR A 750 -36.98 19.94 -19.43
CA THR A 750 -38.04 19.01 -19.82
C THR A 750 -38.48 19.23 -21.27
N VAL A 751 -38.71 20.49 -21.66
CA VAL A 751 -39.07 20.84 -23.04
C VAL A 751 -37.95 20.46 -24.00
N VAL A 752 -36.70 20.76 -23.66
CA VAL A 752 -35.52 20.42 -24.47
C VAL A 752 -35.38 18.89 -24.64
N CYS A 753 -35.59 18.09 -23.59
CA CYS A 753 -35.62 16.63 -23.69
C CYS A 753 -36.72 16.12 -24.65
N LEU A 754 -37.91 16.71 -24.60
CA LEU A 754 -38.99 16.35 -25.51
C LEU A 754 -38.71 16.82 -26.95
N LEU A 755 -38.04 17.95 -27.14
CA LEU A 755 -37.60 18.42 -28.47
C LEU A 755 -36.53 17.50 -29.07
N PHE A 756 -35.61 16.97 -28.25
CA PHE A 756 -34.63 15.98 -28.68
C PHE A 756 -35.26 14.64 -29.09
N LEU A 757 -36.42 14.29 -28.52
CA LEU A 757 -37.20 13.13 -28.98
C LEU A 757 -37.73 13.33 -30.41
N TRP A 758 -38.11 14.55 -30.79
CA TRP A 758 -38.80 14.85 -32.05
C TRP A 758 -37.85 15.26 -33.19
N SER A 759 -36.63 15.75 -32.89
CA SER A 759 -35.69 16.25 -33.91
C SER A 759 -34.34 15.51 -33.89
N PRO A 760 -34.11 14.53 -34.78
CA PRO A 760 -32.84 13.80 -34.89
C PRO A 760 -31.60 14.69 -35.14
N ARG A 761 -31.80 15.86 -35.76
CA ARG A 761 -30.73 16.78 -36.16
C ARG A 761 -30.14 17.57 -34.99
N HIS A 762 -30.92 17.78 -33.92
CA HIS A 762 -30.53 18.58 -32.77
C HIS A 762 -30.17 17.71 -31.56
N ASP A 763 -30.12 16.38 -31.73
CA ASP A 763 -29.76 15.43 -30.67
C ASP A 763 -28.26 15.56 -30.33
N PRO A 764 -27.88 16.11 -29.17
CA PRO A 764 -26.48 16.28 -28.80
C PRO A 764 -25.76 14.94 -28.53
N LEU A 765 -26.53 13.87 -28.25
CA LEU A 765 -26.02 12.54 -27.92
C LEU A 765 -26.11 11.54 -29.08
N LYS A 766 -26.70 11.94 -30.22
CA LYS A 766 -26.89 11.12 -31.44
C LYS A 766 -27.43 9.71 -31.14
N LEU A 767 -28.46 9.61 -30.30
CA LEU A 767 -29.03 8.35 -29.86
C LEU A 767 -29.85 7.69 -30.98
N SER A 768 -29.83 6.35 -31.02
CA SER A 768 -30.71 5.56 -31.88
C SER A 768 -32.19 5.72 -31.49
N ASP A 769 -33.13 5.34 -32.35
CA ASP A 769 -34.57 5.46 -32.07
C ASP A 769 -35.00 4.73 -30.78
N ALA A 770 -34.35 3.59 -30.46
CA ALA A 770 -34.54 2.92 -29.17
C ALA A 770 -33.87 3.67 -28.00
N GLY A 771 -32.75 4.35 -28.26
CA GLY A 771 -32.03 5.19 -27.30
C GLY A 771 -32.80 6.47 -26.94
N ARG A 772 -33.62 7.02 -27.83
CA ARG A 772 -34.45 8.21 -27.55
C ARG A 772 -35.51 8.01 -26.47
N MET A 773 -35.83 6.76 -26.13
CA MET A 773 -36.66 6.45 -24.95
C MET A 773 -36.05 7.03 -23.67
N LYS A 774 -34.72 7.20 -23.60
CA LYS A 774 -34.03 7.85 -22.47
C LYS A 774 -34.46 9.30 -22.27
N TYR A 775 -34.81 10.02 -23.33
CA TYR A 775 -35.32 11.39 -23.22
C TYR A 775 -36.70 11.45 -22.58
N VAL A 776 -37.54 10.42 -22.78
CA VAL A 776 -38.84 10.30 -22.12
C VAL A 776 -38.65 10.06 -20.62
N TYR A 777 -37.78 9.13 -20.22
CA TYR A 777 -37.45 8.94 -18.80
C TYR A 777 -36.81 10.19 -18.19
N GLY A 778 -35.94 10.89 -18.93
CA GLY A 778 -35.34 12.16 -18.49
C GLY A 778 -36.41 13.22 -18.24
N ALA A 779 -37.39 13.35 -19.14
CA ALA A 779 -38.52 14.25 -18.96
C ALA A 779 -39.42 13.85 -17.77
N GLU A 780 -39.72 12.56 -17.59
CA GLU A 780 -40.48 12.05 -16.41
C GLU A 780 -39.75 12.39 -15.10
N VAL A 781 -38.43 12.20 -15.04
CA VAL A 781 -37.61 12.54 -13.88
C VAL A 781 -37.57 14.04 -13.64
N LEU A 782 -37.29 14.86 -14.65
CA LEU A 782 -37.26 16.32 -14.50
C LEU A 782 -38.62 16.89 -14.07
N LEU A 783 -39.72 16.32 -14.55
CA LEU A 783 -41.07 16.70 -14.10
C LEU A 783 -41.33 16.28 -12.65
N ALA A 784 -40.91 15.08 -12.25
CA ALA A 784 -40.98 14.64 -10.85
C ALA A 784 -40.14 15.55 -9.93
N LEU A 785 -38.93 15.91 -10.35
CA LEU A 785 -38.06 16.85 -9.62
C LEU A 785 -38.66 18.26 -9.54
N PHE A 786 -39.35 18.70 -10.59
CA PHE A 786 -40.10 19.95 -10.56
C PHE A 786 -41.23 19.90 -9.53
N ILE A 787 -42.00 18.81 -9.47
CA ILE A 787 -43.04 18.63 -8.43
C ILE A 787 -42.43 18.60 -7.03
N VAL A 788 -41.28 17.94 -6.85
CA VAL A 788 -40.54 17.95 -5.58
C VAL A 788 -40.10 19.37 -5.21
N HIS A 789 -39.50 20.11 -6.15
CA HIS A 789 -39.10 21.51 -5.95
C HIS A 789 -40.31 22.38 -5.54
N LEU A 790 -41.45 22.24 -6.21
CA LEU A 790 -42.69 22.92 -5.83
C LEU A 790 -43.18 22.51 -4.44
N ARG A 791 -43.16 21.22 -4.09
CA ARG A 791 -43.58 20.75 -2.77
C ARG A 791 -42.69 21.27 -1.66
N LEU A 792 -41.39 21.40 -1.91
CA LEU A 792 -40.41 21.89 -0.93
C LEU A 792 -40.49 23.41 -0.75
N THR A 793 -40.62 24.15 -1.84
CA THR A 793 -40.62 25.62 -1.80
C THR A 793 -42.01 26.22 -1.57
N MET A 794 -43.07 25.53 -1.99
CA MET A 794 -44.47 25.93 -1.90
C MET A 794 -45.35 24.80 -1.30
N PRO A 795 -45.12 24.40 -0.04
CA PRO A 795 -45.78 23.25 0.58
C PRO A 795 -47.30 23.40 0.76
N TRP A 796 -47.80 24.64 0.78
CA TRP A 796 -49.22 24.97 0.90
C TRP A 796 -50.09 24.40 -0.25
N LEU A 797 -49.47 24.00 -1.38
CA LEU A 797 -50.15 23.34 -2.49
C LEU A 797 -50.53 21.87 -2.20
N PHE A 798 -49.99 21.24 -1.15
CA PHE A 798 -50.08 19.79 -0.90
C PHE A 798 -50.76 19.40 0.43
N THR A 799 -51.43 20.31 1.11
CA THR A 799 -52.09 20.05 2.43
C THR A 799 -53.50 19.45 2.31
N GLY A 800 -54.01 18.79 3.36
CA GLY A 800 -55.39 18.28 3.44
C GLY A 800 -55.54 16.85 2.91
N PHE A 801 -56.38 16.65 1.89
CA PHE A 801 -56.65 15.33 1.30
C PHE A 801 -55.37 14.60 0.82
N PHE A 802 -54.43 15.35 0.24
CA PHE A 802 -53.16 14.82 -0.23
C PHE A 802 -52.23 14.40 0.91
N ASP A 803 -52.44 14.84 2.15
CA ASP A 803 -51.59 14.45 3.28
C ASP A 803 -52.11 13.16 3.94
N ASP A 804 -53.43 13.03 4.13
CA ASP A 804 -54.04 11.87 4.79
C ASP A 804 -54.05 10.58 3.94
N TYR A 805 -54.17 10.70 2.60
CA TYR A 805 -54.46 9.56 1.70
C TYR A 805 -53.49 9.41 0.52
N TRP A 806 -52.31 10.05 0.57
CA TRP A 806 -51.32 9.96 -0.51
C TRP A 806 -50.97 8.53 -0.98
N PRO A 807 -50.93 7.48 -0.13
CA PRO A 807 -50.59 6.14 -0.61
C PRO A 807 -51.58 5.62 -1.63
N PHE A 808 -52.87 5.93 -1.44
CA PHE A 808 -53.92 5.56 -2.41
C PHE A 808 -53.84 6.37 -3.69
N VAL A 809 -53.47 7.66 -3.63
CA VAL A 809 -53.27 8.48 -4.84
C VAL A 809 -52.14 7.89 -5.69
N ILE A 810 -51.01 7.50 -5.08
CA ILE A 810 -49.91 6.87 -5.83
C ILE A 810 -50.31 5.50 -6.37
N MET A 811 -51.02 4.67 -5.58
CA MET A 811 -51.53 3.39 -6.07
C MET A 811 -52.49 3.58 -7.24
N ALA A 812 -53.36 4.60 -7.21
CA ALA A 812 -54.24 4.93 -8.32
C ALA A 812 -53.46 5.33 -9.58
N ILE A 813 -52.42 6.17 -9.46
CA ILE A 813 -51.54 6.52 -10.59
C ILE A 813 -50.81 5.28 -11.11
N ALA A 814 -50.39 4.35 -10.23
CA ALA A 814 -49.76 3.09 -10.62
C ALA A 814 -50.71 2.20 -11.44
N TYR A 815 -51.93 1.98 -10.95
CA TYR A 815 -52.97 1.24 -11.68
C TYR A 815 -53.30 1.91 -13.02
N LEU A 816 -53.47 3.24 -13.03
CA LEU A 816 -53.74 4.01 -14.25
C LEU A 816 -52.56 3.96 -15.23
N GLY A 817 -51.32 4.00 -14.76
CA GLY A 817 -50.11 3.88 -15.57
C GLY A 817 -50.00 2.50 -16.24
N VAL A 818 -50.26 1.43 -15.49
CA VAL A 818 -50.32 0.05 -16.02
C VAL A 818 -51.43 -0.08 -17.08
N ILE A 819 -52.60 0.50 -16.83
CA ILE A 819 -53.74 0.51 -17.78
C ILE A 819 -53.43 1.34 -19.03
N ALA A 820 -52.90 2.56 -18.87
CA ALA A 820 -52.56 3.47 -19.96
C ALA A 820 -51.43 2.91 -20.83
N SER A 821 -50.44 2.26 -20.22
CA SER A 821 -49.39 1.58 -20.97
C SER A 821 -49.92 0.44 -21.83
N GLU A 822 -50.91 -0.30 -21.34
CA GLU A 822 -51.54 -1.37 -22.10
C GLU A 822 -52.35 -0.79 -23.26
N ALA A 823 -53.02 0.35 -23.07
CA ALA A 823 -53.73 1.08 -24.13
C ALA A 823 -52.78 1.64 -25.22
N LEU A 824 -51.64 2.23 -24.84
CA LEU A 824 -50.62 2.72 -25.78
C LEU A 824 -49.92 1.58 -26.53
N ARG A 825 -49.72 0.44 -25.85
CA ARG A 825 -49.17 -0.78 -26.45
C ARG A 825 -50.10 -1.34 -27.53
N ARG A 826 -51.42 -1.30 -27.31
CA ARG A 826 -52.43 -1.66 -28.33
C ARG A 826 -52.39 -0.73 -29.55
N ARG A 827 -51.94 0.53 -29.41
CA ARG A 827 -51.77 1.51 -30.50
C ARG A 827 -50.38 1.50 -31.17
N LYS A 828 -49.51 0.53 -30.85
CA LYS A 828 -48.13 0.38 -31.39
C LYS A 828 -47.16 1.55 -31.10
N LEU A 829 -47.48 2.47 -30.19
CA LEU A 829 -46.59 3.57 -29.77
C LEU A 829 -45.60 3.11 -28.70
N LEU A 830 -44.71 2.19 -29.05
CA LEU A 830 -43.82 1.49 -28.10
C LEU A 830 -42.78 2.40 -27.43
N VAL A 831 -42.42 3.53 -28.07
CA VAL A 831 -41.46 4.52 -27.55
C VAL A 831 -42.02 5.24 -26.31
N LEU A 832 -43.36 5.36 -26.19
CA LEU A 832 -44.07 5.94 -25.04
C LEU A 832 -44.70 4.89 -24.13
N ALA A 833 -45.18 3.76 -24.68
CA ALA A 833 -45.87 2.73 -23.90
C ALA A 833 -44.96 2.03 -22.87
N ARG A 834 -43.73 1.68 -23.26
CA ARG A 834 -42.80 0.93 -22.39
C ARG A 834 -42.26 1.75 -21.20
N PRO A 835 -41.92 3.05 -21.35
CA PRO A 835 -41.55 3.89 -20.21
C PRO A 835 -42.67 3.98 -19.18
N ILE A 836 -43.88 4.32 -19.63
CA ILE A 836 -45.06 4.46 -18.76
C ILE A 836 -45.41 3.13 -18.07
N GLU A 837 -45.27 1.98 -18.76
CA GLU A 837 -45.46 0.64 -18.16
C GLU A 837 -44.51 0.40 -16.99
N ARG A 838 -43.22 0.69 -17.20
CA ARG A 838 -42.20 0.48 -16.17
C ARG A 838 -42.43 1.42 -15.00
N THR A 839 -42.65 2.70 -15.26
CA THR A 839 -42.93 3.70 -14.23
C THR A 839 -44.18 3.27 -13.43
N GLY A 840 -45.24 2.81 -14.08
CA GLY A 840 -46.45 2.27 -13.43
C GLY A 840 -46.20 1.04 -12.54
N ALA A 841 -45.31 0.12 -12.94
CA ALA A 841 -44.95 -1.05 -12.12
C ALA A 841 -44.04 -0.70 -10.92
N PHE A 842 -43.30 0.41 -10.99
CA PHE A 842 -42.42 0.89 -9.91
C PHE A 842 -43.15 1.76 -8.88
N LEU A 843 -44.16 2.53 -9.29
CA LEU A 843 -44.91 3.44 -8.42
C LEU A 843 -45.46 2.80 -7.13
N PRO A 844 -45.97 1.54 -7.08
CA PRO A 844 -46.42 0.90 -5.85
C PRO A 844 -45.37 0.75 -4.75
N LEU A 845 -44.07 0.83 -5.09
CA LEU A 845 -42.99 0.80 -4.11
C LEU A 845 -42.89 2.09 -3.30
N LEU A 846 -43.24 3.24 -3.89
CA LEU A 846 -43.21 4.53 -3.20
C LEU A 846 -44.08 4.56 -1.94
N PRO A 847 -45.36 4.14 -1.96
CA PRO A 847 -46.17 4.09 -0.76
C PRO A 847 -45.71 3.04 0.25
N VAL A 848 -45.22 1.87 -0.19
CA VAL A 848 -44.66 0.85 0.70
C VAL A 848 -43.48 1.40 1.49
N LEU A 849 -42.57 2.11 0.83
CA LEU A 849 -41.39 2.69 1.45
C LEU A 849 -41.73 3.95 2.25
N GLY A 850 -42.58 4.82 1.70
CA GLY A 850 -42.89 6.12 2.30
C GLY A 850 -43.91 6.04 3.44
N PHE A 851 -44.64 4.94 3.62
CA PHE A 851 -45.53 4.72 4.77
C PHE A 851 -44.83 4.95 6.12
N TRP A 852 -43.56 4.55 6.22
CA TRP A 852 -42.75 4.68 7.43
C TRP A 852 -42.23 6.09 7.67
N VAL A 853 -42.35 6.97 6.67
CA VAL A 853 -41.75 8.32 6.66
C VAL A 853 -42.82 9.41 6.74
N ALA A 854 -43.98 9.16 6.15
CA ALA A 854 -45.10 10.10 6.12
C ALA A 854 -46.30 9.48 6.84
N GLN A 855 -46.86 10.23 7.80
CA GLN A 855 -48.08 9.81 8.49
C GLN A 855 -49.20 9.62 7.48
N SER A 856 -49.92 8.51 7.60
CA SER A 856 -51.05 8.17 6.76
C SER A 856 -52.06 7.42 7.61
N ARG A 857 -53.35 7.60 7.31
CA ARG A 857 -54.43 6.88 7.99
C ARG A 857 -54.63 5.45 7.47
N VAL A 858 -53.87 5.03 6.45
CA VAL A 858 -54.00 3.71 5.80
C VAL A 858 -53.25 2.63 6.57
N ASP A 859 -53.88 1.50 6.90
CA ASP A 859 -53.19 0.38 7.56
C ASP A 859 -52.14 -0.25 6.63
N TYR A 860 -50.93 -0.46 7.14
CA TYR A 860 -49.79 -0.96 6.38
C TYR A 860 -49.99 -2.38 5.85
N SER A 861 -50.65 -3.26 6.62
CA SER A 861 -50.96 -4.61 6.18
C SER A 861 -51.85 -4.56 4.93
N VAL A 862 -52.85 -3.68 4.92
CA VAL A 862 -53.78 -3.51 3.79
C VAL A 862 -53.06 -2.95 2.58
N LEU A 863 -52.16 -1.96 2.77
CA LEU A 863 -51.32 -1.43 1.70
C LEU A 863 -50.45 -2.53 1.06
N LEU A 864 -49.79 -3.36 1.87
CA LEU A 864 -48.95 -4.46 1.40
C LEU A 864 -49.74 -5.55 0.66
N PHE A 865 -50.97 -5.84 1.09
CA PHE A 865 -51.85 -6.73 0.34
C PHE A 865 -52.29 -6.12 -1.00
N LEU A 866 -52.58 -4.81 -1.07
CA LEU A 866 -52.90 -4.14 -2.35
C LEU A 866 -51.72 -4.14 -3.31
N VAL A 867 -50.50 -3.94 -2.81
CA VAL A 867 -49.26 -4.03 -3.59
C VAL A 867 -49.02 -5.47 -4.07
N GLY A 868 -49.23 -6.45 -3.19
CA GLY A 868 -49.25 -7.87 -3.55
C GLY A 868 -50.29 -8.18 -4.63
N GLY A 869 -51.41 -7.48 -4.63
CA GLY A 869 -52.46 -7.54 -5.67
C GLY A 869 -52.02 -6.97 -7.01
N VAL A 870 -51.35 -5.81 -7.06
CA VAL A 870 -50.77 -5.26 -8.31
C VAL A 870 -49.76 -6.23 -8.90
N TYR A 871 -48.83 -6.73 -8.09
CA TYR A 871 -47.80 -7.65 -8.57
C TYR A 871 -48.35 -9.04 -8.90
N GLY A 872 -49.32 -9.55 -8.14
CA GLY A 872 -50.04 -10.77 -8.48
C GLY A 872 -50.78 -10.65 -9.82
N GLY A 873 -51.44 -9.51 -10.06
CA GLY A 873 -52.09 -9.20 -11.35
C GLY A 873 -51.12 -9.14 -12.51
N LEU A 874 -49.97 -8.46 -12.34
CA LEU A 874 -48.89 -8.44 -13.34
C LEU A 874 -48.28 -9.84 -13.56
N SER A 875 -48.14 -10.66 -12.51
CA SER A 875 -47.66 -12.04 -12.59
C SER A 875 -48.55 -12.90 -13.48
N ILE A 876 -49.87 -12.76 -13.33
CA ILE A 876 -50.85 -13.51 -14.12
C ILE A 876 -50.90 -12.97 -15.56
N LEU A 877 -51.02 -11.64 -15.74
CA LEU A 877 -51.14 -11.00 -17.05
C LEU A 877 -49.89 -11.20 -17.93
N ARG A 878 -48.72 -11.41 -17.31
CA ARG A 878 -47.43 -11.52 -18.00
C ARG A 878 -46.76 -12.89 -17.86
N ARG A 879 -47.36 -13.84 -17.13
CA ARG A 879 -46.77 -15.16 -16.77
C ARG A 879 -45.33 -15.02 -16.25
N SER A 880 -45.11 -14.12 -15.29
CA SER A 880 -43.77 -13.72 -14.85
C SER A 880 -43.46 -14.17 -13.42
N PHE A 881 -42.43 -15.01 -13.27
CA PHE A 881 -41.89 -15.44 -11.97
C PHE A 881 -41.50 -14.26 -11.06
N MET A 882 -40.90 -13.20 -11.60
CA MET A 882 -40.45 -12.04 -10.81
C MET A 882 -41.62 -11.30 -10.13
N PHE A 883 -42.73 -11.14 -10.84
CA PHE A 883 -43.92 -10.54 -10.26
C PHE A 883 -44.60 -11.47 -9.23
N GLY A 884 -44.52 -12.79 -9.43
CA GLY A 884 -44.94 -13.78 -8.44
C GLY A 884 -44.10 -13.74 -7.15
N LEU A 885 -42.79 -13.56 -7.28
CA LEU A 885 -41.88 -13.36 -6.15
C LEU A 885 -42.20 -12.07 -5.39
N LEU A 886 -42.38 -10.95 -6.09
CA LEU A 886 -42.75 -9.66 -5.47
C LEU A 886 -44.10 -9.74 -4.73
N ALA A 887 -45.05 -10.49 -5.27
CA ALA A 887 -46.32 -10.77 -4.60
C ALA A 887 -46.13 -11.61 -3.33
N ALA A 888 -45.29 -12.66 -3.37
CA ALA A 888 -44.99 -13.49 -2.20
C ALA A 888 -44.25 -12.70 -1.09
N VAL A 889 -43.33 -11.81 -1.47
CA VAL A 889 -42.64 -10.90 -0.55
C VAL A 889 -43.64 -9.94 0.10
N ALA A 890 -44.47 -9.28 -0.71
CA ALA A 890 -45.48 -8.34 -0.19
C ALA A 890 -46.47 -9.04 0.77
N GLY A 891 -46.91 -10.26 0.42
CA GLY A 891 -47.79 -11.08 1.25
C GLY A 891 -47.16 -11.53 2.58
N ASN A 892 -45.96 -12.11 2.55
CA ASN A 892 -45.26 -12.53 3.77
C ASN A 892 -44.89 -11.33 4.66
N THR A 893 -44.54 -10.18 4.08
CA THR A 893 -44.27 -8.95 4.83
C THR A 893 -45.53 -8.44 5.53
N GLY A 894 -46.69 -8.52 4.86
CA GLY A 894 -47.98 -8.21 5.47
C GLY A 894 -48.28 -9.15 6.66
N LEU A 895 -47.99 -10.45 6.52
CA LEU A 895 -48.14 -11.43 7.59
C LEU A 895 -47.19 -11.17 8.77
N TRP A 896 -45.92 -10.86 8.50
CA TRP A 896 -44.95 -10.53 9.54
C TRP A 896 -45.32 -9.26 10.31
N TYR A 897 -45.79 -8.21 9.62
CA TYR A 897 -46.24 -6.99 10.28
C TYR A 897 -47.44 -7.27 11.19
N LEU A 898 -48.34 -8.16 10.78
CA LEU A 898 -49.46 -8.63 11.60
C LEU A 898 -48.97 -9.42 12.84
N LEU A 899 -48.06 -10.39 12.67
CA LEU A 899 -47.49 -11.18 13.77
C LEU A 899 -46.71 -10.32 14.77
N HIS A 900 -45.94 -9.35 14.29
CA HIS A 900 -45.19 -8.40 15.12
C HIS A 900 -46.07 -7.62 16.08
N ARG A 901 -47.28 -7.25 15.66
CA ARG A 901 -48.23 -6.48 16.47
C ARG A 901 -48.99 -7.34 17.48
N THR A 902 -48.86 -8.67 17.38
CA THR A 902 -49.54 -9.63 18.26
C THR A 902 -48.61 -10.04 19.41
N GLN A 903 -49.09 -9.97 20.66
CA GLN A 903 -48.26 -10.28 21.84
C GLN A 903 -47.82 -11.75 21.88
N ASN A 904 -46.60 -12.04 22.36
CA ASN A 904 -45.97 -13.37 22.51
C ASN A 904 -45.60 -14.13 21.23
N TYR A 905 -45.63 -13.48 20.05
CA TYR A 905 -45.24 -14.09 18.78
C TYR A 905 -44.01 -13.42 18.15
N GLY A 906 -43.12 -12.86 18.98
CA GLY A 906 -41.94 -12.14 18.51
C GLY A 906 -40.91 -13.04 17.82
N PHE A 907 -40.20 -12.49 16.82
CA PHE A 907 -39.18 -13.21 16.06
C PHE A 907 -38.05 -13.77 16.93
N LEU A 908 -37.58 -12.98 17.91
CA LEU A 908 -36.49 -13.38 18.81
C LEU A 908 -36.93 -14.40 19.86
N GLN A 909 -38.22 -14.64 20.02
CA GLN A 909 -38.73 -15.64 20.95
C GLN A 909 -38.98 -16.96 20.22
N HIS A 910 -39.56 -16.88 19.01
CA HIS A 910 -39.93 -18.04 18.20
C HIS A 910 -39.55 -17.84 16.72
N PRO A 911 -38.24 -17.88 16.39
CA PRO A 911 -37.75 -17.64 15.02
C PRO A 911 -38.34 -18.64 14.00
N GLN A 912 -38.69 -19.85 14.44
CA GLN A 912 -39.32 -20.86 13.61
C GLN A 912 -40.70 -20.44 13.06
N LEU A 913 -41.53 -19.72 13.82
CA LEU A 913 -42.88 -19.29 13.37
C LEU A 913 -42.84 -18.25 12.24
N TRP A 914 -41.72 -17.55 12.12
CA TRP A 914 -41.51 -16.50 11.13
C TRP A 914 -40.90 -17.03 9.84
N LEU A 915 -40.02 -18.04 9.95
CA LEU A 915 -39.21 -18.53 8.84
C LEU A 915 -39.82 -19.74 8.13
N ILE A 916 -40.62 -20.56 8.81
CA ILE A 916 -41.29 -21.70 8.19
C ILE A 916 -42.33 -21.27 7.11
N PRO A 917 -43.19 -20.25 7.32
CA PRO A 917 -44.12 -19.78 6.28
C PRO A 917 -43.41 -19.27 5.01
N VAL A 918 -42.21 -18.72 5.16
CA VAL A 918 -41.37 -18.31 4.04
C VAL A 918 -40.82 -19.53 3.29
N ALA A 919 -40.29 -20.53 4.01
CA ALA A 919 -39.86 -21.79 3.41
C ALA A 919 -41.01 -22.47 2.63
N LEU A 920 -42.24 -22.40 3.14
CA LEU A 920 -43.43 -22.90 2.46
C LEU A 920 -43.82 -22.07 1.23
N SER A 921 -43.78 -20.74 1.33
CA SER A 921 -44.04 -19.84 0.19
C SER A 921 -43.07 -20.09 -0.97
N ILE A 922 -41.80 -20.36 -0.64
CA ILE A 922 -40.74 -20.68 -1.59
C ILE A 922 -41.01 -22.05 -2.25
N LEU A 923 -41.43 -23.05 -1.48
CA LEU A 923 -41.82 -24.36 -2.02
C LEU A 923 -43.06 -24.27 -2.94
N ILE A 924 -44.07 -23.47 -2.58
CA ILE A 924 -45.28 -23.26 -3.39
C ILE A 924 -44.97 -22.49 -4.68
N ALA A 925 -44.16 -21.43 -4.59
CA ALA A 925 -43.72 -20.66 -5.76
C ALA A 925 -42.88 -21.51 -6.72
N GLY A 926 -42.02 -22.39 -6.17
CA GLY A 926 -41.27 -23.37 -6.94
C GLY A 926 -42.18 -24.41 -7.62
N TYR A 927 -43.25 -24.84 -6.94
CA TYR A 927 -44.22 -25.76 -7.51
C TYR A 927 -45.05 -25.13 -8.66
N LEU A 928 -45.59 -23.92 -8.47
CA LEU A 928 -46.42 -23.23 -9.46
C LEU A 928 -45.65 -22.88 -10.75
N ASN A 929 -44.33 -22.73 -10.65
CA ASN A 929 -43.46 -22.41 -11.78
C ASN A 929 -42.55 -23.59 -12.17
N ARG A 930 -42.90 -24.82 -11.79
CA ARG A 930 -42.05 -26.00 -12.05
C ARG A 930 -41.70 -26.21 -13.54
N GLU A 931 -42.58 -25.79 -14.44
CA GLU A 931 -42.35 -25.88 -15.90
C GLU A 931 -41.30 -24.89 -16.40
N GLN A 932 -40.93 -23.89 -15.59
CA GLN A 932 -39.93 -22.87 -15.90
C GLN A 932 -38.61 -23.09 -15.14
N LEU A 933 -38.53 -24.05 -14.22
CA LEU A 933 -37.39 -24.30 -13.35
C LEU A 933 -36.64 -25.57 -13.74
N SER A 934 -35.30 -25.52 -13.76
CA SER A 934 -34.48 -26.71 -14.00
C SER A 934 -34.48 -27.64 -12.78
N GLU A 935 -34.13 -28.91 -13.00
CA GLU A 935 -33.97 -29.90 -11.92
C GLU A 935 -32.98 -29.40 -10.84
N GLU A 936 -31.87 -28.79 -11.26
CA GLU A 936 -30.86 -28.23 -10.35
C GLU A 936 -31.41 -27.05 -9.51
N GLN A 937 -32.23 -26.18 -10.11
CA GLN A 937 -32.89 -25.07 -9.42
C GLN A 937 -33.93 -25.56 -8.41
N MET A 938 -34.68 -26.60 -8.79
CA MET A 938 -35.62 -27.25 -7.89
C MET A 938 -34.93 -27.93 -6.73
N THR A 939 -33.79 -28.59 -6.96
CA THR A 939 -32.96 -29.19 -5.92
C THR A 939 -32.39 -28.12 -4.96
N SER A 940 -31.91 -27.00 -5.50
CA SER A 940 -31.42 -25.86 -4.70
C SER A 940 -32.51 -25.23 -3.83
N LEU A 941 -33.70 -25.01 -4.39
CA LEU A 941 -34.87 -24.50 -3.68
C LEU A 941 -35.26 -25.40 -2.50
N ARG A 942 -35.18 -26.73 -2.69
CA ARG A 942 -35.45 -27.72 -1.64
C ARG A 942 -34.39 -27.66 -0.54
N TYR A 943 -33.09 -27.71 -0.87
CA TYR A 943 -32.01 -27.64 0.13
C TYR A 943 -32.05 -26.34 0.93
N PHE A 944 -32.31 -25.21 0.27
CA PHE A 944 -32.43 -23.92 0.94
C PHE A 944 -33.62 -23.86 1.91
N SER A 945 -34.79 -24.32 1.47
CA SER A 945 -35.99 -24.35 2.31
C SER A 945 -35.80 -25.27 3.53
N LEU A 946 -35.15 -26.42 3.34
CA LEU A 946 -34.83 -27.36 4.42
C LEU A 946 -33.80 -26.79 5.41
N LEU A 947 -32.73 -26.18 4.92
CA LEU A 947 -31.75 -25.51 5.76
C LEU A 947 -32.39 -24.39 6.60
N MET A 948 -33.31 -23.62 6.00
CA MET A 948 -34.05 -22.55 6.69
C MET A 948 -34.90 -23.12 7.84
N ILE A 949 -35.52 -24.27 7.64
CA ILE A 949 -36.26 -24.99 8.69
C ILE A 949 -35.30 -25.45 9.81
N TYR A 950 -34.17 -26.10 9.49
CA TYR A 950 -33.23 -26.63 10.50
C TYR A 950 -32.49 -25.55 11.27
N ALA A 951 -32.00 -24.52 10.58
CA ALA A 951 -31.28 -23.43 11.18
C ALA A 951 -32.19 -22.59 12.08
N SER A 952 -33.43 -22.30 11.67
CA SER A 952 -34.38 -21.54 12.50
C SER A 952 -34.77 -22.30 13.77
N SER A 953 -34.92 -23.63 13.68
CA SER A 953 -35.15 -24.48 14.85
C SER A 953 -33.91 -24.59 15.76
N THR A 954 -32.70 -24.66 15.19
CA THR A 954 -31.44 -24.64 15.96
C THR A 954 -31.26 -23.32 16.69
N ALA A 955 -31.53 -22.19 16.03
CA ALA A 955 -31.44 -20.87 16.63
C ALA A 955 -32.38 -20.74 17.84
N ASP A 956 -33.58 -21.31 17.76
CA ASP A 956 -34.54 -21.34 18.86
C ASP A 956 -33.91 -21.95 20.14
N ILE A 957 -33.13 -23.04 20.01
CA ILE A 957 -32.39 -23.70 21.11
C ILE A 957 -31.41 -22.75 21.80
N PHE A 958 -30.59 -22.06 21.00
CA PHE A 958 -29.54 -21.21 21.52
C PHE A 958 -30.10 -19.93 22.13
N VAL A 959 -31.24 -19.44 21.62
CA VAL A 959 -31.85 -18.19 22.09
C VAL A 959 -32.63 -18.37 23.38
N ASN A 960 -33.45 -19.42 23.47
CA ASN A 960 -34.20 -19.72 24.70
C ASN A 960 -33.35 -20.51 25.72
N GLY A 961 -32.19 -21.03 25.30
CA GLY A 961 -31.26 -21.75 26.16
C GLY A 961 -31.68 -23.20 26.45
N VAL A 962 -30.69 -24.08 26.50
CA VAL A 962 -30.91 -25.51 26.80
C VAL A 962 -31.40 -25.71 28.25
N ALA A 963 -31.14 -24.75 29.14
CA ALA A 963 -31.58 -24.79 30.54
C ALA A 963 -33.07 -24.48 30.72
N ASP A 964 -33.62 -23.46 30.03
CA ASP A 964 -35.01 -23.00 30.20
C ASP A 964 -36.00 -23.71 29.26
N SER A 965 -35.51 -24.26 28.13
CA SER A 965 -36.35 -24.95 27.13
C SER A 965 -35.68 -26.23 26.60
N PRO A 966 -35.56 -27.29 27.42
CA PRO A 966 -34.85 -28.54 27.10
C PRO A 966 -35.51 -29.35 25.97
N TRP A 967 -36.74 -29.02 25.56
CA TRP A 967 -37.42 -29.65 24.43
C TRP A 967 -36.95 -29.15 23.06
N LEU A 968 -36.27 -28.00 22.96
CA LEU A 968 -35.85 -27.45 21.67
C LEU A 968 -34.77 -28.31 20.96
N PRO A 969 -33.72 -28.83 21.65
CA PRO A 969 -32.81 -29.82 21.06
C PRO A 969 -33.51 -31.10 20.60
N LEU A 970 -34.59 -31.49 21.29
CA LEU A 970 -35.40 -32.65 20.90
C LEU A 970 -36.26 -32.36 19.66
N ILE A 971 -36.78 -31.14 19.50
CA ILE A 971 -37.49 -30.69 18.29
C ILE A 971 -36.51 -30.67 17.09
N LEU A 972 -35.30 -30.14 17.27
CA LEU A 972 -34.27 -30.16 16.21
C LEU A 972 -33.84 -31.59 15.86
N ALA A 973 -33.65 -32.46 16.86
CA ALA A 973 -33.34 -33.87 16.63
C ALA A 973 -34.49 -34.58 15.90
N GLY A 974 -35.75 -34.30 16.26
CA GLY A 974 -36.94 -34.83 15.59
C GLY A 974 -37.06 -34.38 14.14
N LEU A 975 -36.91 -33.07 13.87
CA LEU A 975 -36.86 -32.54 12.51
C LEU A 975 -35.69 -33.15 11.70
N SER A 976 -34.52 -33.32 12.33
CA SER A 976 -33.32 -33.89 11.70
C SER A 976 -33.50 -35.37 11.35
N LEU A 977 -34.14 -36.14 12.23
CA LEU A 977 -34.52 -37.53 11.95
C LEU A 977 -35.54 -37.60 10.81
N CYS A 978 -36.56 -36.75 10.78
CA CYS A 978 -37.48 -36.64 9.65
C CYS A 978 -36.75 -36.33 8.33
N GLY A 979 -35.73 -35.47 8.38
CA GLY A 979 -34.85 -35.16 7.25
C GLY A 979 -34.02 -36.34 6.77
N ILE A 980 -33.41 -37.07 7.71
CA ILE A 980 -32.61 -38.28 7.43
C ILE A 980 -33.50 -39.35 6.80
N PHE A 981 -34.68 -39.61 7.37
CA PHE A 981 -35.62 -40.60 6.84
C PHE A 981 -36.19 -40.19 5.47
N ALA A 982 -36.50 -38.90 5.26
CA ALA A 982 -36.89 -38.40 3.94
C ALA A 982 -35.74 -38.51 2.93
N GLY A 983 -34.50 -38.25 3.34
CA GLY A 983 -33.31 -38.40 2.49
C GLY A 983 -33.05 -39.86 2.09
N ILE A 984 -33.27 -40.81 3.00
CA ILE A 984 -33.18 -42.25 2.74
C ILE A 984 -34.32 -42.70 1.81
N SER A 985 -35.55 -42.24 2.09
CA SER A 985 -36.74 -42.66 1.34
C SER A 985 -36.79 -42.11 -0.08
N PHE A 986 -36.37 -40.85 -0.28
CA PHE A 986 -36.33 -40.19 -1.59
C PHE A 986 -34.96 -40.27 -2.30
N ARG A 987 -33.97 -40.95 -1.70
CA ARG A 987 -32.58 -41.08 -2.20
C ARG A 987 -31.87 -39.74 -2.50
N VAL A 988 -32.06 -38.74 -1.63
CA VAL A 988 -31.48 -37.40 -1.80
C VAL A 988 -30.30 -37.20 -0.84
N ARG A 989 -29.08 -37.09 -1.37
CA ARG A 989 -27.83 -37.01 -0.57
C ARG A 989 -27.83 -35.89 0.45
N GLY A 990 -28.27 -34.70 0.06
CA GLY A 990 -28.16 -33.55 0.95
C GLY A 990 -29.18 -33.57 2.09
N LEU A 991 -30.33 -34.25 1.95
CA LEU A 991 -31.27 -34.47 3.07
C LEU A 991 -30.64 -35.36 4.16
N LEU A 992 -29.89 -36.38 3.74
CA LEU A 992 -29.17 -37.28 4.63
C LEU A 992 -27.94 -36.63 5.29
N LEU A 993 -27.16 -35.88 4.50
CA LEU A 993 -25.93 -35.22 4.99
C LEU A 993 -26.24 -34.04 5.91
N LEU A 994 -27.23 -33.21 5.54
CA LEU A 994 -27.62 -32.07 6.36
C LEU A 994 -28.27 -32.53 7.67
N GLY A 995 -29.15 -33.54 7.62
CA GLY A 995 -29.72 -34.15 8.82
C GLY A 995 -28.65 -34.74 9.75
N SER A 996 -27.61 -35.39 9.21
CA SER A 996 -26.49 -35.94 10.00
C SER A 996 -25.62 -34.86 10.67
N VAL A 997 -25.34 -33.76 9.97
CA VAL A 997 -24.52 -32.64 10.49
C VAL A 997 -25.25 -31.91 11.63
N PHE A 998 -26.54 -31.63 11.47
CA PHE A 998 -27.32 -30.95 12.52
C PHE A 998 -27.62 -31.87 13.71
N LEU A 999 -27.68 -33.19 13.49
CA LEU A 999 -27.66 -34.17 14.58
C LEU A 999 -26.33 -34.13 15.37
N LEU A 1000 -25.17 -34.07 14.68
CA LEU A 1000 -23.86 -33.93 15.33
C LEU A 1000 -23.76 -32.62 16.12
N LEU A 1001 -24.25 -31.51 15.55
CA LEU A 1001 -24.29 -30.22 16.23
C LEU A 1001 -25.13 -30.28 17.51
N SER A 1002 -26.29 -30.95 17.46
CA SER A 1002 -27.11 -31.20 18.65
C SER A 1002 -26.32 -31.95 19.73
N ILE A 1003 -25.48 -32.92 19.34
CA ILE A 1003 -24.64 -33.70 20.28
C ILE A 1003 -23.48 -32.86 20.84
N VAL A 1004 -22.75 -32.12 19.99
CA VAL A 1004 -21.64 -31.24 20.41
C VAL A 1004 -22.12 -30.14 21.36
N THR A 1005 -23.31 -29.61 21.13
CA THR A 1005 -23.92 -28.58 22.00
C THR A 1005 -24.18 -29.13 23.40
N MET A 1006 -24.58 -30.40 23.51
CA MET A 1006 -24.69 -31.10 24.80
C MET A 1006 -23.32 -31.33 25.47
N ILE A 1007 -22.24 -31.57 24.70
CA ILE A 1007 -20.88 -31.79 25.23
C ILE A 1007 -20.22 -30.47 25.69
N TYR A 1008 -20.40 -29.38 24.95
CA TYR A 1008 -19.91 -28.05 25.32
C TYR A 1008 -20.51 -27.57 26.64
N TYR A 1009 -21.83 -27.77 26.81
CA TYR A 1009 -22.52 -27.51 28.08
C TYR A 1009 -21.86 -28.28 29.24
N ALA A 1010 -21.43 -29.53 29.02
CA ALA A 1010 -20.71 -30.31 30.01
C ALA A 1010 -19.29 -29.79 30.31
N SER A 1011 -18.55 -29.25 29.33
CA SER A 1011 -17.16 -28.79 29.55
C SER A 1011 -17.07 -27.46 30.31
N VAL A 1012 -17.88 -26.47 29.93
CA VAL A 1012 -17.79 -25.09 30.45
C VAL A 1012 -18.48 -24.95 31.81
N ASN A 1013 -19.63 -25.60 31.98
CA ASN A 1013 -20.37 -25.52 33.25
C ASN A 1013 -19.87 -26.51 34.32
N LEU A 1014 -18.96 -27.46 33.96
CA LEU A 1014 -18.37 -28.44 34.90
C LEU A 1014 -16.84 -28.30 35.14
N GLY A 1015 -16.10 -27.44 34.43
CA GLY A 1015 -14.76 -26.94 34.84
C GLY A 1015 -13.48 -27.66 34.39
N TRP A 1016 -13.43 -28.34 33.24
CA TRP A 1016 -12.26 -29.17 32.83
C TRP A 1016 -11.38 -28.55 31.70
N THR A 1017 -10.41 -27.67 32.01
CA THR A 1017 -9.62 -26.87 31.01
C THR A 1017 -8.37 -27.54 30.42
N TRP A 1018 -7.74 -28.51 31.10
CA TRP A 1018 -6.55 -29.23 30.61
C TRP A 1018 -6.81 -29.99 29.29
N LEU A 1019 -8.07 -30.29 28.99
CA LEU A 1019 -8.54 -30.89 27.74
C LEU A 1019 -8.18 -30.05 26.51
N TRP A 1020 -7.98 -28.73 26.64
CA TRP A 1020 -7.64 -27.84 25.52
C TRP A 1020 -6.16 -27.92 25.08
N TYR A 1021 -5.20 -27.97 26.01
CA TYR A 1021 -3.77 -28.10 25.66
C TYR A 1021 -3.44 -29.49 25.12
N VAL A 1022 -4.10 -30.52 25.68
CA VAL A 1022 -4.03 -31.89 25.17
C VAL A 1022 -4.63 -31.97 23.76
N ALA A 1023 -5.77 -31.32 23.51
CA ALA A 1023 -6.33 -31.22 22.17
C ALA A 1023 -5.36 -30.53 21.18
N GLY A 1024 -4.66 -29.46 21.59
CA GLY A 1024 -3.67 -28.77 20.75
C GLY A 1024 -2.44 -29.60 20.39
N ILE A 1025 -1.87 -30.34 21.36
CA ILE A 1025 -0.73 -31.24 21.13
C ILE A 1025 -1.14 -32.43 20.27
N VAL A 1026 -2.30 -33.04 20.55
CA VAL A 1026 -2.86 -34.13 19.73
C VAL A 1026 -3.12 -33.63 18.31
N THR A 1027 -3.57 -32.39 18.13
CA THR A 1027 -3.80 -31.79 16.81
C THR A 1027 -2.48 -31.58 16.05
N GLY A 1028 -1.45 -30.99 16.68
CA GLY A 1028 -0.14 -30.80 16.05
C GLY A 1028 0.55 -32.11 15.65
N ALA A 1029 0.48 -33.13 16.53
CA ALA A 1029 0.98 -34.46 16.24
C ALA A 1029 0.18 -35.15 15.12
N THR A 1030 -1.14 -34.98 15.12
CA THR A 1030 -2.01 -35.50 14.05
C THR A 1030 -1.71 -34.82 12.72
N ILE A 1031 -1.38 -33.52 12.68
CA ILE A 1031 -1.01 -32.80 11.46
C ILE A 1031 0.29 -33.36 10.86
N ILE A 1032 1.36 -33.49 11.65
CA ILE A 1032 2.63 -34.05 11.18
C ILE A 1032 2.46 -35.51 10.74
N PHE A 1033 1.72 -36.31 11.51
CA PHE A 1033 1.41 -37.70 11.15
C PHE A 1033 0.58 -37.79 9.87
N MET A 1034 -0.41 -36.93 9.71
CA MET A 1034 -1.29 -36.88 8.55
C MET A 1034 -0.48 -36.53 7.29
N PHE A 1035 0.40 -35.52 7.34
CA PHE A 1035 1.28 -35.20 6.21
C PHE A 1035 2.28 -36.32 5.89
N ALA A 1036 2.84 -37.00 6.90
CA ALA A 1036 3.70 -38.17 6.69
C ALA A 1036 2.94 -39.36 6.08
N VAL A 1037 1.67 -39.60 6.48
CA VAL A 1037 0.81 -40.62 5.88
C VAL A 1037 0.40 -40.23 4.46
N PHE A 1038 0.18 -38.95 4.20
CA PHE A 1038 -0.19 -38.44 2.88
C PHE A 1038 0.97 -38.49 1.89
N GLU A 1039 2.20 -38.18 2.31
CA GLU A 1039 3.40 -38.42 1.50
C GLU A 1039 3.53 -39.90 1.15
N LYS A 1040 3.18 -40.80 2.09
CA LYS A 1040 3.28 -42.26 1.93
C LYS A 1040 2.14 -42.92 1.12
N LYS A 1041 0.90 -42.42 1.17
CA LYS A 1041 -0.33 -43.05 0.60
C LYS A 1041 -1.09 -42.19 -0.42
N ARG A 1042 -0.39 -41.27 -1.08
CA ARG A 1042 -0.95 -40.30 -2.04
C ARG A 1042 -1.99 -40.85 -3.02
N SER A 1043 -1.82 -42.06 -3.54
CA SER A 1043 -2.69 -42.65 -4.58
C SER A 1043 -3.98 -43.29 -4.04
N GLU A 1044 -4.00 -43.87 -2.84
CA GLU A 1044 -5.16 -44.58 -2.28
C GLU A 1044 -6.27 -43.61 -1.82
N VAL A 1045 -5.88 -42.46 -1.27
CA VAL A 1045 -6.81 -41.44 -0.76
C VAL A 1045 -7.63 -40.82 -1.89
N LEU A 1046 -7.04 -40.67 -3.08
CA LEU A 1046 -7.73 -40.16 -4.26
C LEU A 1046 -8.88 -41.08 -4.73
N ARG A 1047 -8.76 -42.40 -4.51
CA ARG A 1047 -9.73 -43.41 -4.99
C ARG A 1047 -11.01 -43.51 -4.14
N LEU A 1048 -10.92 -43.27 -2.83
CA LEU A 1048 -12.07 -43.25 -1.92
C LEU A 1048 -13.01 -42.06 -2.18
N VAL A 1049 -12.44 -40.94 -2.60
CA VAL A 1049 -13.18 -39.73 -2.96
C VAL A 1049 -14.00 -39.94 -4.24
N ASP A 1050 -13.57 -40.84 -5.13
CA ASP A 1050 -14.29 -41.16 -6.36
C ASP A 1050 -15.55 -42.02 -6.11
N GLY A 1051 -15.57 -42.90 -5.10
CA GLY A 1051 -16.72 -43.78 -4.82
C GLY A 1051 -17.97 -43.05 -4.28
N PHE A 1052 -17.80 -41.89 -3.65
CA PHE A 1052 -18.92 -41.05 -3.23
C PHE A 1052 -19.58 -40.29 -4.40
N LYS A 1053 -19.14 -40.47 -5.65
CA LYS A 1053 -19.72 -39.78 -6.81
C LYS A 1053 -21.02 -40.40 -7.33
N GLU A 1054 -21.39 -41.62 -6.95
CA GLU A 1054 -22.44 -42.41 -7.65
C GLU A 1054 -23.91 -42.22 -7.22
N TRP A 1055 -24.25 -41.48 -6.15
CA TRP A 1055 -25.67 -41.20 -5.81
C TRP A 1055 -26.19 -39.95 -6.53
N ASP A 1056 -27.49 -39.87 -6.77
CA ASP A 1056 -28.08 -38.73 -7.48
C ASP A 1056 -28.09 -37.45 -6.59
N SER A 1057 -27.87 -36.31 -7.25
CA SER A 1057 -27.68 -34.97 -6.65
C SER A 1057 -28.98 -34.27 -6.25
#